data_AF-A0A3A9ZTS5-F1
#
_entry.id   AF-A0A3A9ZTS5-F1
#
_cell.length_a   1.000
_cell.length_b   1.000
_cell.length_c   1.000
_cell.angle_alpha   90.00
_cell.angle_beta   90.00
_cell.angle_gamma   90.00
#
_symmetry.space_group_name_H-M   'P 1'
#
loop_
_entity.id
_entity.type
_entity.pdbx_description
1 polymer ?
#
loop_
_entity_poly.entity_id
_entity_poly.type
_entity_poly.pdbx_seq_one_letter_code
_entity_poly.pdbx_strand_id
1 'polypeptide(L)'
;MRRQRTILIALSTLLAASLTTLATPASAQEAAAEPNQVTNLTVRQADGYATLAWQPVDGATDYQIERTPVDANGTPTGAATIVGIWRPNRQINQESPTFADAGFNPGDRFQWRVRARFDTTEQPYSTPVTGTTTAPWGNPNVAGEQLRTQWETSHAAQYTSDTEEYAYTAAIDELSDRVRVVEIGRTVKDRPINMFVIGYPTPPATPEAVAATSPAAINCNVHGNEPGDREACLIMARQLAFSTDPRVIDLLSHTTVLIVPTINGDGRAANTRGNSTGQDLNRDYSLIRQPETAAYVNMVRQYRPIAGYDGHEYGNSRAGDLPMLPPRHQNVAQPIFDESMDMIEGHMYTKGAEDGWWPCPYGCDGGGSVGLGEETILRNTLGLKNVVNSLLELRSSGGQTRPDEGNTANNRRRKTFSALWTFQQFLDYHRANLPAIKQGRAEAIAFQASNTGRLVFRGSRPIPAHPAPHPGSSPPPIDAPPADLILDNAPCAYRLTEEQYHGARTDGPTGAVTTAAERIADHGWKVIKVGDSYYVPLNQPERGLIPLLLDGQGVENLVDGERIYPTLTGPRTGPLTVTGFACLDDATITGPVTVRSGAALVTTGTTITGPVNASGAAGVMLADTKVTGPVRVSGTTDAISLIDLTVTGPVDLSANRTDNQPLLVGNTVNGPLACAGNTTAPTNLTIDNTVTGPRAGQCATL
;
A
#
# COMPACT_ATOMS: atom_id res chain seq x y z
N MET A 1 1.60 -90.66 4.05
CA MET A 1 0.28 -91.26 4.35
C MET A 1 -0.69 -90.87 3.24
N ARG A 2 -0.89 -91.80 2.29
CA ARG A 2 -2.16 -92.45 1.92
C ARG A 2 -3.19 -91.56 1.21
N ARG A 3 -3.18 -91.74 -0.12
CA ARG A 3 -4.22 -91.53 -1.14
C ARG A 3 -5.62 -91.96 -0.65
N GLN A 4 -6.68 -91.36 -1.19
CA GLN A 4 -7.59 -92.06 -2.12
C GLN A 4 -8.61 -91.13 -2.83
N ARG A 5 -8.95 -91.58 -4.05
CA ARG A 5 -9.85 -91.01 -5.07
C ARG A 5 -11.29 -91.53 -4.89
N THR A 6 -12.31 -90.78 -5.34
CA THR A 6 -13.52 -91.23 -6.11
C THR A 6 -14.38 -89.98 -6.39
N ILE A 7 -14.61 -89.50 -7.63
CA ILE A 7 -15.47 -89.94 -8.75
C ILE A 7 -16.96 -90.17 -8.40
N LEU A 8 -17.76 -89.24 -8.92
CA LEU A 8 -19.19 -89.17 -9.31
C LEU A 8 -20.18 -90.28 -8.90
N ILE A 9 -21.42 -89.87 -8.57
CA ILE A 9 -22.66 -90.09 -9.38
C ILE A 9 -23.79 -89.18 -8.87
N ALA A 10 -24.57 -88.68 -9.83
CA ALA A 10 -25.69 -87.76 -9.70
C ALA A 10 -26.96 -88.40 -9.10
N LEU A 11 -27.75 -87.59 -8.39
CA LEU A 11 -29.20 -87.78 -8.28
C LEU A 11 -29.90 -86.43 -8.41
N SER A 12 -30.57 -86.26 -9.54
CA SER A 12 -31.47 -85.16 -9.85
C SER A 12 -32.75 -85.28 -9.01
N THR A 13 -33.11 -84.23 -8.29
CA THR A 13 -34.49 -84.00 -7.83
C THR A 13 -34.86 -82.55 -8.14
N LEU A 14 -35.85 -82.37 -9.01
CA LEU A 14 -36.50 -81.09 -9.28
C LEU A 14 -37.30 -80.67 -8.04
N LEU A 15 -37.07 -79.47 -7.54
CA LEU A 15 -38.06 -78.74 -6.75
C LEU A 15 -38.06 -77.27 -7.19
N ALA A 16 -39.22 -76.81 -7.65
CA ALA A 16 -39.46 -75.42 -8.02
C ALA A 16 -39.43 -74.52 -6.77
N ALA A 17 -38.65 -73.44 -6.83
CA ALA A 17 -38.65 -72.38 -5.82
C ALA A 17 -38.76 -71.03 -6.53
N SER A 18 -39.77 -70.29 -6.10
CA SER A 18 -40.16 -68.95 -6.54
C SER A 18 -39.05 -67.94 -6.29
N LEU A 19 -38.56 -67.28 -7.34
CA LEU A 19 -37.65 -66.14 -7.23
C LEU A 19 -38.45 -64.87 -6.92
N THR A 20 -38.41 -64.44 -5.66
CA THR A 20 -38.64 -63.03 -5.30
C THR A 20 -37.43 -62.22 -5.75
N THR A 21 -37.61 -61.38 -6.76
CA THR A 21 -36.62 -60.40 -7.19
C THR A 21 -36.41 -59.36 -6.09
N LEU A 22 -35.27 -59.42 -5.41
CA LEU A 22 -34.75 -58.29 -4.63
C LEU A 22 -34.40 -57.17 -5.62
N ALA A 23 -35.15 -56.08 -5.57
CA ALA A 23 -34.81 -54.87 -6.29
C ALA A 23 -33.52 -54.31 -5.70
N THR A 24 -32.44 -54.32 -6.48
CA THR A 24 -31.27 -53.48 -6.24
C THR A 24 -31.70 -52.02 -6.34
N PRO A 25 -31.31 -51.13 -5.41
CA PRO A 25 -31.56 -49.71 -5.58
C PRO A 25 -30.84 -49.27 -6.87
N ALA A 26 -31.58 -48.61 -7.75
CA ALA A 26 -31.02 -48.02 -8.96
C ALA A 26 -29.89 -47.08 -8.55
N SER A 27 -28.67 -47.38 -8.98
CA SER A 27 -27.61 -46.38 -9.08
C SER A 27 -28.17 -45.23 -9.92
N ALA A 28 -28.29 -44.04 -9.34
CA ALA A 28 -28.60 -42.84 -10.09
C ALA A 28 -27.55 -42.71 -11.21
N GLN A 29 -27.97 -43.02 -12.42
CA GLN A 29 -27.18 -42.79 -13.62
C GLN A 29 -27.12 -41.27 -13.76
N GLU A 30 -25.97 -40.66 -13.46
CA GLU A 30 -25.74 -39.27 -13.84
C GLU A 30 -26.03 -39.17 -15.34
N ALA A 31 -27.04 -38.38 -15.69
CA ALA A 31 -27.35 -38.13 -17.10
C ALA A 31 -26.08 -37.59 -17.76
N ALA A 32 -25.68 -38.17 -18.88
CA ALA A 32 -24.53 -37.68 -19.64
C ALA A 32 -24.78 -36.20 -19.97
N ALA A 33 -23.77 -35.36 -19.74
CA ALA A 33 -23.86 -33.93 -20.00
C ALA A 33 -24.28 -33.67 -21.46
N GLU A 34 -25.15 -32.68 -21.67
CA GLU A 34 -25.53 -32.27 -23.01
C GLU A 34 -24.31 -31.69 -23.76
N PRO A 35 -24.28 -31.75 -25.11
CA PRO A 35 -23.22 -31.11 -25.88
C PRO A 35 -23.04 -29.63 -25.47
N ASN A 36 -21.80 -29.23 -25.22
CA ASN A 36 -21.40 -27.88 -24.79
C ASN A 36 -21.97 -27.42 -23.44
N GLN A 37 -22.56 -28.32 -22.65
CA GLN A 37 -22.98 -28.01 -21.29
C GLN A 37 -21.75 -27.78 -20.40
N VAL A 38 -21.79 -26.73 -19.59
CA VAL A 38 -20.76 -26.49 -18.58
C VAL A 38 -20.80 -27.61 -17.53
N THR A 39 -19.65 -28.20 -17.25
CA THR A 39 -19.49 -29.29 -16.26
C THR A 39 -18.57 -28.87 -15.12
N ASN A 40 -18.58 -29.64 -14.03
CA ASN A 40 -17.75 -29.42 -12.84
C ASN A 40 -17.89 -28.02 -12.22
N LEU A 41 -19.10 -27.44 -12.24
CA LEU A 41 -19.36 -26.20 -11.52
C LEU A 41 -19.17 -26.43 -10.02
N THR A 42 -18.32 -25.63 -9.40
CA THR A 42 -18.11 -25.59 -7.96
C THR A 42 -18.33 -24.18 -7.44
N VAL A 43 -18.71 -24.06 -6.17
CA VAL A 43 -18.91 -22.77 -5.49
C VAL A 43 -18.20 -22.79 -4.15
N ARG A 44 -17.23 -21.88 -3.96
CA ARG A 44 -16.52 -21.68 -2.70
C ARG A 44 -16.93 -20.34 -2.09
N GLN A 45 -17.37 -20.37 -0.84
CA GLN A 45 -17.81 -19.16 -0.13
C GLN A 45 -16.62 -18.39 0.46
N ALA A 46 -16.75 -17.08 0.53
CA ALA A 46 -15.79 -16.15 1.14
C ALA A 46 -16.54 -14.96 1.78
N ASP A 47 -15.80 -13.98 2.32
CA ASP A 47 -16.39 -12.82 3.00
C ASP A 47 -17.15 -11.92 2.01
N GLY A 48 -18.46 -12.13 1.93
CA GLY A 48 -19.37 -11.32 1.12
C GLY A 48 -19.34 -11.57 -0.38
N TYR A 49 -18.67 -12.63 -0.82
CA TYR A 49 -18.70 -13.13 -2.19
C TYR A 49 -18.58 -14.66 -2.25
N ALA A 50 -18.88 -15.24 -3.40
CA ALA A 50 -18.72 -16.65 -3.70
C ALA A 50 -17.90 -16.81 -4.99
N THR A 51 -16.84 -17.61 -4.95
CA THR A 51 -16.06 -17.98 -6.13
C THR A 51 -16.73 -19.16 -6.82
N LEU A 52 -17.20 -18.95 -8.04
CA LEU A 52 -17.64 -20.00 -8.93
C LEU A 52 -16.47 -20.42 -9.82
N ALA A 53 -16.25 -21.73 -10.01
CA ALA A 53 -15.25 -22.27 -10.92
C ALA A 53 -15.84 -23.44 -11.72
N TRP A 54 -15.48 -23.58 -13.00
CA TRP A 54 -16.04 -24.63 -13.88
C TRP A 54 -15.05 -25.10 -14.94
N GLN A 55 -15.35 -26.24 -15.57
CA GLN A 55 -14.57 -26.73 -16.71
C GLN A 55 -14.86 -25.87 -17.95
N PRO A 56 -13.85 -25.33 -18.64
CA PRO A 56 -14.04 -24.62 -19.90
C PRO A 56 -14.77 -25.47 -20.95
N VAL A 57 -15.60 -24.82 -21.75
CA VAL A 57 -16.25 -25.38 -22.92
C VAL A 57 -15.54 -24.86 -24.17
N ASP A 58 -15.07 -25.77 -25.02
CA ASP A 58 -14.40 -25.42 -26.28
C ASP A 58 -15.32 -24.58 -27.18
N GLY A 59 -14.79 -23.49 -27.73
CA GLY A 59 -15.53 -22.55 -28.58
C GLY A 59 -16.37 -21.52 -27.82
N ALA A 60 -16.40 -21.54 -26.48
CA ALA A 60 -17.07 -20.53 -25.69
C ALA A 60 -16.43 -19.14 -25.88
N THR A 61 -17.23 -18.16 -26.29
CA THR A 61 -16.79 -16.75 -26.39
C THR A 61 -16.89 -16.04 -25.05
N ASP A 62 -17.85 -16.44 -24.22
CA ASP A 62 -18.04 -15.98 -22.84
C ASP A 62 -18.97 -16.93 -22.07
N TYR A 63 -19.15 -16.67 -20.76
CA TYR A 63 -20.07 -17.42 -19.92
C TYR A 63 -21.02 -16.48 -19.18
N GLN A 64 -22.28 -16.90 -19.06
CA GLN A 64 -23.26 -16.25 -18.19
C GLN A 64 -23.36 -17.00 -16.88
N ILE A 65 -23.29 -16.24 -15.78
CA ILE A 65 -23.45 -16.72 -14.42
C ILE A 65 -24.82 -16.29 -13.94
N GLU A 66 -25.65 -17.28 -13.59
CA GLU A 66 -26.99 -17.08 -13.08
C GLU A 66 -27.05 -17.42 -11.59
N ARG A 67 -27.68 -16.55 -10.80
CA ARG A 67 -27.99 -16.76 -9.38
C ARG A 67 -29.50 -16.71 -9.18
N THR A 68 -30.05 -17.68 -8.45
CA THR A 68 -31.46 -17.71 -8.04
C THR A 68 -31.55 -17.82 -6.52
N PRO A 69 -32.24 -16.92 -5.80
CA PRO A 69 -32.48 -17.09 -4.37
C PRO A 69 -33.41 -18.28 -4.13
N VAL A 70 -33.09 -19.11 -3.13
CA VAL A 70 -33.86 -20.32 -2.80
C VAL A 70 -34.10 -20.48 -1.31
N ASP A 71 -35.16 -21.19 -0.94
CA ASP A 71 -35.44 -21.56 0.45
C ASP A 71 -34.58 -22.76 0.91
N ALA A 72 -34.81 -23.22 2.15
CA ALA A 72 -34.11 -24.36 2.73
C ALA A 72 -34.29 -25.66 1.94
N ASN A 73 -35.40 -25.81 1.18
CA ASN A 73 -35.71 -26.97 0.36
C ASN A 73 -35.18 -26.83 -1.08
N GLY A 74 -34.52 -25.72 -1.42
CA GLY A 74 -34.04 -25.43 -2.77
C GLY A 74 -35.14 -24.89 -3.71
N THR A 75 -36.29 -24.49 -3.16
CA THR A 75 -37.36 -23.89 -3.96
C THR A 75 -37.03 -22.42 -4.23
N PRO A 76 -37.11 -21.95 -5.49
CA PRO A 76 -36.91 -20.54 -5.80
C PRO A 76 -37.82 -19.62 -5.00
N THR A 77 -37.22 -18.63 -4.33
CA THR A 77 -37.94 -17.58 -3.57
C THR A 77 -37.97 -16.24 -4.31
N GLY A 78 -37.34 -16.17 -5.48
CA GLY A 78 -37.28 -15.00 -6.33
C GLY A 78 -36.84 -15.36 -7.75
N ALA A 79 -36.72 -14.35 -8.60
CA ALA A 79 -36.33 -14.53 -10.00
C ALA A 79 -34.86 -14.97 -10.12
N ALA A 80 -34.58 -15.79 -11.12
CA ALA A 80 -33.22 -16.06 -11.56
C ALA A 80 -32.64 -14.81 -12.24
N THR A 81 -31.42 -14.43 -11.86
CA THR A 81 -30.75 -13.23 -12.36
C THR A 81 -29.38 -13.58 -12.91
N ILE A 82 -29.04 -13.07 -14.09
CA ILE A 82 -27.66 -13.09 -14.58
C ILE A 82 -26.86 -12.08 -13.75
N VAL A 83 -25.94 -12.56 -12.94
CA VAL A 83 -25.11 -11.73 -12.04
C VAL A 83 -23.78 -11.35 -12.67
N GLY A 84 -23.33 -12.14 -13.64
CA GLY A 84 -22.02 -11.97 -14.26
C GLY A 84 -21.97 -12.43 -15.70
N ILE A 85 -21.12 -11.76 -16.48
CA ILE A 85 -20.66 -12.26 -17.77
C ILE A 85 -19.15 -12.40 -17.71
N TRP A 86 -18.65 -13.63 -17.57
CA TRP A 86 -17.22 -13.92 -17.62
C TRP A 86 -16.73 -13.95 -19.06
N ARG A 87 -15.54 -13.42 -19.34
CA ARG A 87 -14.96 -13.39 -20.68
C ARG A 87 -13.51 -13.90 -20.65
N PRO A 88 -13.02 -14.51 -21.74
CA PRO A 88 -11.64 -14.97 -21.88
C PRO A 88 -10.55 -13.90 -21.78
N ASN A 89 -10.90 -12.65 -21.46
CA ASN A 89 -9.95 -11.57 -21.26
C ASN A 89 -9.94 -11.01 -19.83
N ARG A 90 -10.66 -11.65 -18.90
CA ARG A 90 -10.81 -11.17 -17.51
C ARG A 90 -9.68 -11.57 -16.56
N GLN A 91 -8.79 -12.47 -16.94
CA GLN A 91 -7.88 -13.12 -15.99
C GLN A 91 -6.53 -13.42 -16.62
N ILE A 92 -5.52 -13.60 -15.79
CA ILE A 92 -4.20 -14.02 -16.24
C ILE A 92 -4.14 -15.52 -16.56
N ASN A 93 -5.10 -16.31 -16.05
CA ASN A 93 -5.28 -17.74 -16.35
C ASN A 93 -6.64 -17.96 -17.02
N GLN A 94 -6.65 -18.16 -18.34
CA GLN A 94 -7.87 -18.37 -19.13
C GLN A 94 -8.31 -19.84 -19.23
N GLU A 95 -7.48 -20.76 -18.76
CA GLU A 95 -7.72 -22.20 -18.83
C GLU A 95 -8.53 -22.72 -17.64
N SER A 96 -8.68 -21.89 -16.58
CA SER A 96 -9.41 -22.23 -15.36
C SER A 96 -10.35 -21.08 -14.98
N PRO A 97 -11.53 -20.98 -15.62
CA PRO A 97 -12.40 -19.83 -15.45
C PRO A 97 -13.00 -19.82 -14.06
N THR A 98 -12.87 -18.66 -13.39
CA THR A 98 -13.49 -18.39 -12.11
C THR A 98 -14.27 -17.07 -12.14
N PHE A 99 -15.27 -16.93 -11.29
CA PHE A 99 -16.05 -15.70 -11.16
C PHE A 99 -16.46 -15.45 -9.71
N ALA A 100 -16.14 -14.26 -9.19
CA ALA A 100 -16.54 -13.81 -7.87
C ALA A 100 -17.95 -13.22 -7.96
N ASP A 101 -18.96 -14.03 -7.64
CA ASP A 101 -20.33 -13.54 -7.45
C ASP A 101 -20.45 -12.82 -6.11
N ALA A 102 -20.93 -11.59 -6.15
CA ALA A 102 -21.11 -10.73 -4.98
C ALA A 102 -22.45 -9.99 -5.11
N GLY A 103 -22.66 -8.96 -4.31
CA GLY A 103 -23.88 -8.15 -4.43
C GLY A 103 -25.09 -8.72 -3.72
N PHE A 104 -24.99 -9.88 -3.08
CA PHE A 104 -26.01 -10.46 -2.21
C PHE A 104 -25.80 -10.08 -0.74
N ASN A 105 -26.80 -10.33 0.12
CA ASN A 105 -26.58 -10.25 1.57
C ASN A 105 -25.87 -11.53 2.05
N PRO A 106 -24.75 -11.42 2.80
CA PRO A 106 -24.09 -12.59 3.34
C PRO A 106 -25.04 -13.38 4.27
N GLY A 107 -25.04 -14.71 4.16
CA GLY A 107 -25.95 -15.61 4.87
C GLY A 107 -27.18 -16.06 4.06
N ASP A 108 -27.46 -15.40 2.93
CA ASP A 108 -28.53 -15.81 2.02
C ASP A 108 -28.19 -17.13 1.30
N ARG A 109 -29.23 -17.85 0.86
CA ARG A 109 -29.13 -19.12 0.16
C ARG A 109 -29.48 -18.97 -1.31
N PHE A 110 -28.65 -19.55 -2.18
CA PHE A 110 -28.80 -19.44 -3.62
C PHE A 110 -28.56 -20.77 -4.33
N GLN A 111 -29.12 -20.84 -5.54
CA GLN A 111 -28.75 -21.78 -6.58
C GLN A 111 -27.97 -21.03 -7.67
N TRP A 112 -26.83 -21.59 -8.08
CA TRP A 112 -26.00 -21.08 -9.17
C TRP A 112 -26.01 -22.02 -10.37
N ARG A 113 -26.02 -21.42 -11.56
CA ARG A 113 -25.82 -22.12 -12.83
C ARG A 113 -24.91 -21.29 -13.72
N VAL A 114 -24.11 -21.97 -14.53
CA VAL A 114 -23.26 -21.32 -15.53
C VAL A 114 -23.55 -21.93 -16.90
N ARG A 115 -23.58 -21.10 -17.94
CA ARG A 115 -23.66 -21.57 -19.33
C ARG A 115 -22.65 -20.86 -20.20
N ALA A 116 -22.10 -21.59 -21.15
CA ALA A 116 -21.30 -21.02 -22.23
C ALA A 116 -22.20 -20.26 -23.22
N ARG A 117 -21.62 -19.30 -23.92
CA ARG A 117 -22.20 -18.72 -25.14
C ARG A 117 -21.22 -18.83 -26.29
N PHE A 118 -21.75 -19.11 -27.47
CA PHE A 118 -21.03 -19.03 -28.74
C PHE A 118 -21.53 -17.77 -29.45
N ASP A 119 -20.72 -16.71 -29.37
CA ASP A 119 -21.12 -15.33 -29.63
C ASP A 119 -22.28 -14.90 -28.73
N THR A 120 -23.49 -14.86 -29.29
CA THR A 120 -24.73 -14.57 -28.57
C THR A 120 -25.57 -15.80 -28.30
N THR A 121 -25.18 -16.97 -28.85
CA THR A 121 -25.97 -18.20 -28.77
C THR A 121 -25.74 -18.92 -27.45
N GLU A 122 -26.78 -19.00 -26.66
CA GLU A 122 -26.77 -19.64 -25.34
C GLU A 122 -26.67 -21.17 -25.46
N GLN A 123 -25.75 -21.77 -24.72
CA GLN A 123 -25.63 -23.22 -24.56
C GLN A 123 -26.41 -23.69 -23.31
N PRO A 124 -26.62 -25.00 -23.13
CA PRO A 124 -27.26 -25.54 -21.93
C PRO A 124 -26.56 -25.11 -20.63
N TYR A 125 -27.34 -24.83 -19.59
CA TYR A 125 -26.82 -24.56 -18.25
C TYR A 125 -26.19 -25.79 -17.64
N SER A 126 -25.15 -25.58 -16.83
CA SER A 126 -24.62 -26.59 -15.92
C SER A 126 -25.71 -27.16 -15.02
N THR A 127 -25.45 -28.34 -14.48
CA THR A 127 -26.17 -28.82 -13.28
C THR A 127 -26.09 -27.74 -12.19
N PRO A 128 -27.21 -27.39 -11.53
CA PRO A 128 -27.21 -26.35 -10.52
C PRO A 128 -26.42 -26.76 -9.28
N VAL A 129 -25.69 -25.79 -8.71
CA VAL A 129 -25.08 -25.92 -7.38
C VAL A 129 -25.87 -25.04 -6.42
N THR A 130 -26.33 -25.60 -5.30
CA THR A 130 -27.09 -24.85 -4.28
C THR A 130 -26.30 -24.77 -2.99
N GLY A 131 -26.27 -23.60 -2.36
CA GLY A 131 -25.52 -23.39 -1.12
C GLY A 131 -25.96 -22.14 -0.37
N THR A 132 -25.63 -22.11 0.92
CA THR A 132 -25.80 -20.93 1.77
C THR A 132 -24.48 -20.17 1.80
N THR A 133 -24.54 -18.86 1.60
CA THR A 133 -23.36 -17.98 1.63
C THR A 133 -22.86 -17.79 3.06
N THR A 134 -21.59 -17.47 3.22
CA THR A 134 -21.00 -17.20 4.55
C THR A 134 -21.76 -16.04 5.21
N ALA A 135 -22.18 -16.21 6.46
CA ALA A 135 -22.78 -15.13 7.24
C ALA A 135 -21.78 -13.99 7.48
N PRO A 136 -22.22 -12.76 7.79
CA PRO A 136 -21.30 -11.68 8.13
C PRO A 136 -20.39 -12.09 9.28
N TRP A 137 -19.09 -11.82 9.14
CA TRP A 137 -18.10 -12.21 10.12
C TRP A 137 -18.41 -11.67 11.53
N GLY A 138 -18.20 -12.52 12.54
CA GLY A 138 -18.34 -12.22 13.97
C GLY A 138 -19.62 -12.79 14.59
N ASN A 139 -19.51 -13.39 15.78
CA ASN A 139 -20.62 -13.93 16.55
C ASN A 139 -21.44 -12.79 17.18
N PRO A 140 -22.76 -12.70 16.90
CA PRO A 140 -23.61 -11.65 17.46
C PRO A 140 -23.77 -11.68 18.98
N ASN A 141 -23.33 -12.75 19.64
CA ASN A 141 -23.38 -12.92 21.10
C ASN A 141 -22.02 -12.65 21.79
N VAL A 142 -20.98 -12.27 21.04
CA VAL A 142 -19.64 -11.99 21.57
C VAL A 142 -19.38 -10.50 21.49
N ALA A 143 -18.91 -9.91 22.60
CA ALA A 143 -18.55 -8.49 22.64
C ALA A 143 -17.40 -8.17 21.68
N GLY A 144 -17.50 -7.05 20.97
CA GLY A 144 -16.64 -6.68 19.84
C GLY A 144 -17.11 -7.29 18.51
N GLU A 145 -17.24 -8.61 18.45
CA GLU A 145 -17.64 -9.33 17.24
C GLU A 145 -19.07 -9.00 16.77
N GLN A 146 -19.95 -8.59 17.68
CA GLN A 146 -21.35 -8.23 17.40
C GLN A 146 -21.51 -6.84 16.79
N LEU A 147 -20.49 -5.98 16.86
CA LEU A 147 -20.57 -4.62 16.29
C LEU A 147 -20.88 -4.69 14.80
N ARG A 148 -21.74 -3.80 14.30
CA ARG A 148 -22.08 -3.68 12.87
C ARG A 148 -22.13 -2.22 12.48
N THR A 149 -21.69 -1.90 11.27
CA THR A 149 -21.83 -0.56 10.72
C THR A 149 -23.28 -0.30 10.28
N GLN A 150 -23.64 0.97 10.08
CA GLN A 150 -24.93 1.32 9.47
C GLN A 150 -25.08 0.74 8.06
N TRP A 151 -23.97 0.62 7.32
CA TRP A 151 -23.97 -0.04 6.02
C TRP A 151 -24.35 -1.53 6.11
N GLU A 152 -23.80 -2.26 7.09
CA GLU A 152 -24.14 -3.67 7.30
C GLU A 152 -25.61 -3.85 7.73
N THR A 153 -26.06 -3.07 8.71
CA THR A 153 -27.42 -3.19 9.27
C THR A 153 -28.52 -2.75 8.32
N SER A 154 -28.23 -1.78 7.44
CA SER A 154 -29.15 -1.36 6.38
C SER A 154 -29.08 -2.25 5.12
N HIS A 155 -28.28 -3.32 5.14
CA HIS A 155 -28.03 -4.16 3.98
C HIS A 155 -27.59 -3.34 2.76
N ALA A 156 -26.62 -2.44 2.94
CA ALA A 156 -26.09 -1.52 1.94
C ALA A 156 -27.11 -0.51 1.35
N ALA A 157 -28.30 -0.38 1.92
CA ALA A 157 -29.27 0.65 1.53
C ALA A 157 -28.76 2.07 1.85
N GLN A 158 -27.92 2.19 2.88
CA GLN A 158 -27.22 3.42 3.25
C GLN A 158 -25.74 3.13 3.49
N TYR A 159 -24.89 4.12 3.25
CA TYR A 159 -23.50 4.09 3.72
C TYR A 159 -23.45 4.61 5.15
N THR A 160 -22.43 4.21 5.91
CA THR A 160 -22.25 4.62 7.29
C THR A 160 -22.02 6.13 7.35
N SER A 161 -22.78 6.85 8.18
CA SER A 161 -22.59 8.29 8.42
C SER A 161 -21.29 8.58 9.17
N ASP A 162 -20.88 9.85 9.25
CA ASP A 162 -19.76 10.30 10.07
C ASP A 162 -20.02 10.04 11.56
N THR A 163 -21.22 10.36 12.05
CA THR A 163 -21.60 10.10 13.45
C THR A 163 -21.57 8.61 13.82
N GLU A 164 -22.06 7.74 12.93
CA GLU A 164 -22.04 6.29 13.17
C GLU A 164 -20.62 5.71 13.09
N GLU A 165 -19.77 6.25 12.21
CA GLU A 165 -18.35 5.87 12.17
C GLU A 165 -17.64 6.22 13.48
N TYR A 166 -17.84 7.42 14.04
CA TYR A 166 -17.18 7.82 15.28
C TYR A 166 -17.61 6.95 16.46
N ALA A 167 -18.90 6.62 16.55
CA ALA A 167 -19.40 5.68 17.56
C ALA A 167 -18.81 4.28 17.37
N TYR A 168 -18.73 3.82 16.12
CA TYR A 168 -18.18 2.50 15.78
C TYR A 168 -16.67 2.41 16.07
N THR A 169 -15.89 3.42 15.71
CA THR A 169 -14.44 3.44 15.98
C THR A 169 -14.16 3.47 17.48
N ALA A 170 -14.89 4.28 18.25
CA ALA A 170 -14.79 4.33 19.70
C ALA A 170 -15.18 3.00 20.36
N ALA A 171 -16.24 2.32 19.87
CA ALA A 171 -16.66 1.03 20.41
C ALA A 171 -15.63 -0.09 20.16
N ILE A 172 -14.95 -0.08 19.00
CA ILE A 172 -13.86 -1.03 18.75
C ILE A 172 -12.68 -0.79 19.70
N ASP A 173 -12.30 0.48 19.89
CA ASP A 173 -11.23 0.90 20.80
C ASP A 173 -11.50 0.47 22.25
N GLU A 174 -12.72 0.68 22.72
CA GLU A 174 -13.13 0.33 24.09
C GLU A 174 -13.13 -1.19 24.34
N LEU A 175 -13.48 -1.98 23.32
CA LEU A 175 -13.71 -3.43 23.48
C LEU A 175 -12.49 -4.30 23.14
N SER A 176 -11.46 -3.77 22.47
CA SER A 176 -10.31 -4.55 22.00
C SER A 176 -8.97 -4.07 22.56
N ASP A 177 -8.30 -4.93 23.32
CA ASP A 177 -6.92 -4.69 23.76
C ASP A 177 -5.92 -4.58 22.57
N ARG A 178 -6.32 -5.01 21.36
CA ARG A 178 -5.51 -4.96 20.14
C ARG A 178 -5.62 -3.64 19.38
N VAL A 179 -6.52 -2.76 19.79
CA VAL A 179 -6.81 -1.52 19.07
C VAL A 179 -6.50 -0.33 19.94
N ARG A 180 -5.93 0.70 19.31
CA ARG A 180 -5.89 2.06 19.82
C ARG A 180 -6.35 3.01 18.74
N VAL A 181 -7.40 3.78 18.97
CA VAL A 181 -7.83 4.85 18.06
C VAL A 181 -7.09 6.14 18.38
N VAL A 182 -6.57 6.80 17.35
CA VAL A 182 -5.84 8.07 17.45
C VAL A 182 -6.45 9.08 16.50
N GLU A 183 -6.84 10.25 17.02
CA GLU A 183 -7.16 11.40 16.16
C GLU A 183 -5.85 11.98 15.62
N ILE A 184 -5.61 11.86 14.31
CA ILE A 184 -4.37 12.33 13.66
C ILE A 184 -4.48 13.77 13.16
N GLY A 185 -5.69 14.33 13.16
CA GLY A 185 -5.96 15.70 12.76
C GLY A 185 -7.44 15.96 12.58
N ARG A 186 -7.78 17.12 12.02
CA ARG A 186 -9.16 17.54 11.78
C ARG A 186 -9.35 18.14 10.40
N THR A 187 -10.53 17.96 9.82
CA THR A 187 -10.89 18.55 8.53
C THR A 187 -11.08 20.07 8.63
N VAL A 188 -11.23 20.74 7.49
CA VAL A 188 -11.54 22.18 7.44
C VAL A 188 -12.81 22.55 8.23
N LYS A 189 -13.83 21.69 8.29
CA LYS A 189 -15.03 21.87 9.14
C LYS A 189 -14.94 21.19 10.51
N ASP A 190 -13.72 20.99 11.03
CA ASP A 190 -13.47 20.51 12.40
C ASP A 190 -14.03 19.09 12.68
N ARG A 191 -14.08 18.23 11.66
CA ARG A 191 -14.37 16.79 11.85
C ARG A 191 -13.10 16.03 12.22
N PRO A 192 -13.14 15.11 13.20
CA PRO A 192 -11.97 14.31 13.55
C PRO A 192 -11.57 13.37 12.41
N ILE A 193 -10.27 13.23 12.20
CA ILE A 193 -9.65 12.25 11.31
C ILE A 193 -9.04 11.17 12.20
N ASN A 194 -9.71 10.02 12.29
CA ASN A 194 -9.31 8.93 13.16
C ASN A 194 -8.49 7.89 12.41
N MET A 195 -7.45 7.39 13.08
CA MET A 195 -6.65 6.24 12.66
C MET A 195 -6.79 5.12 13.68
N PHE A 196 -7.07 3.91 13.21
CA PHE A 196 -6.88 2.70 14.02
C PHE A 196 -5.40 2.31 14.02
N VAL A 197 -4.83 2.09 15.20
CA VAL A 197 -3.54 1.41 15.39
C VAL A 197 -3.83 0.02 15.92
N ILE A 198 -3.55 -1.02 15.12
CA ILE A 198 -3.94 -2.40 15.43
C ILE A 198 -2.71 -3.30 15.53
N GLY A 199 -2.52 -3.99 16.65
CA GLY A 199 -1.40 -4.88 16.90
C GLY A 199 -1.70 -5.94 17.96
N TYR A 200 -0.86 -6.96 18.09
CA TYR A 200 -1.09 -8.09 19.01
C TYR A 200 0.00 -8.27 20.08
N PRO A 201 -0.35 -8.60 21.35
CA PRO A 201 -1.71 -8.61 21.91
C PRO A 201 -2.26 -7.18 22.13
N THR A 202 -1.38 -6.18 22.15
CA THR A 202 -1.71 -4.76 22.27
C THR A 202 -0.75 -3.96 21.38
N PRO A 203 -1.23 -2.94 20.65
CA PRO A 203 -0.38 -2.15 19.77
C PRO A 203 0.65 -1.35 20.59
N PRO A 204 1.86 -1.12 20.07
CA PRO A 204 2.84 -0.26 20.73
C PRO A 204 2.29 1.15 21.02
N ALA A 205 2.68 1.72 22.15
CA ALA A 205 2.10 2.97 22.66
C ALA A 205 2.54 4.24 21.89
N THR A 206 3.75 4.25 21.33
CA THR A 206 4.36 5.42 20.69
C THR A 206 4.55 5.22 19.18
N PRO A 207 4.48 6.26 18.34
CA PRO A 207 4.76 6.15 16.91
C PRO A 207 6.11 5.49 16.58
N GLU A 208 7.17 5.79 17.35
CA GLU A 208 8.49 5.21 17.15
C GLU A 208 8.51 3.69 17.36
N ALA A 209 7.79 3.21 18.37
CA ALA A 209 7.65 1.78 18.65
C ALA A 209 6.77 1.08 17.61
N VAL A 210 5.75 1.76 17.08
CA VAL A 210 4.96 1.24 15.94
C VAL A 210 5.83 1.13 14.69
N ALA A 211 6.64 2.14 14.38
CA ALA A 211 7.58 2.11 13.26
C ALA A 211 8.55 0.92 13.33
N ALA A 212 8.96 0.52 14.53
CA ALA A 212 9.82 -0.65 14.74
C ALA A 212 9.14 -2.00 14.39
N THR A 213 7.82 -2.03 14.23
CA THR A 213 7.05 -3.22 13.81
C THR A 213 6.91 -3.35 12.29
N SER A 214 7.57 -2.49 11.50
CA SER A 214 7.40 -2.48 10.04
C SER A 214 5.92 -2.34 9.63
N PRO A 215 5.27 -1.20 9.95
CA PRO A 215 3.83 -1.07 9.83
C PRO A 215 3.34 -1.01 8.38
N ALA A 216 2.12 -1.48 8.16
CA ALA A 216 1.38 -1.34 6.92
C ALA A 216 0.24 -0.33 7.09
N ALA A 217 0.08 0.61 6.16
CA ALA A 217 -0.93 1.68 6.22
C ALA A 217 -1.99 1.56 5.12
N ILE A 218 -3.25 1.82 5.44
CA ILE A 218 -4.37 1.77 4.49
C ILE A 218 -5.20 3.05 4.64
N ASN A 219 -5.35 3.79 3.54
CA ASN A 219 -6.19 4.99 3.44
C ASN A 219 -7.42 4.69 2.58
N CYS A 220 -8.62 4.99 3.07
CA CYS A 220 -9.83 4.36 2.51
C CYS A 220 -10.88 5.35 1.95
N ASN A 221 -10.78 6.66 2.19
CA ASN A 221 -11.80 7.61 1.71
C ASN A 221 -11.25 9.03 1.50
N VAL A 222 -10.28 9.17 0.59
CA VAL A 222 -9.78 10.49 0.20
C VAL A 222 -10.77 11.27 -0.66
N HIS A 223 -11.58 10.57 -1.45
CA HIS A 223 -12.74 11.18 -2.12
C HIS A 223 -14.03 10.80 -1.38
N GLY A 224 -14.72 11.80 -0.84
CA GLY A 224 -15.89 11.57 0.03
C GLY A 224 -17.09 10.90 -0.64
N ASN A 225 -17.19 10.93 -1.97
CA ASN A 225 -18.21 10.26 -2.75
C ASN A 225 -17.83 8.82 -3.17
N GLU A 226 -16.70 8.29 -2.71
CA GLU A 226 -16.17 6.95 -3.00
C GLU A 226 -16.11 6.07 -1.72
N PRO A 227 -17.25 5.74 -1.09
CA PRO A 227 -17.27 5.13 0.26
C PRO A 227 -17.11 3.59 0.28
N GLY A 228 -16.97 2.89 -0.85
CA GLY A 228 -16.83 1.43 -0.86
C GLY A 228 -15.64 0.93 -0.03
N ASP A 229 -14.46 1.49 -0.26
CA ASP A 229 -13.22 1.18 0.47
C ASP A 229 -13.33 1.51 1.97
N ARG A 230 -14.03 2.60 2.31
CA ARG A 230 -14.30 2.98 3.70
C ARG A 230 -15.03 1.89 4.47
N GLU A 231 -16.13 1.37 3.93
CA GLU A 231 -16.90 0.30 4.59
C GLU A 231 -16.06 -0.98 4.73
N ALA A 232 -15.22 -1.28 3.73
CA ALA A 232 -14.28 -2.40 3.77
C ALA A 232 -13.29 -2.24 4.93
N CYS A 233 -12.71 -1.05 5.10
CA CYS A 233 -11.79 -0.74 6.19
C CYS A 233 -12.45 -0.85 7.57
N LEU A 234 -13.71 -0.43 7.73
CA LEU A 234 -14.45 -0.57 8.98
C LEU A 234 -14.76 -2.04 9.32
N ILE A 235 -15.09 -2.87 8.32
CA ILE A 235 -15.28 -4.31 8.51
C ILE A 235 -13.94 -4.97 8.86
N MET A 236 -12.88 -4.68 8.13
CA MET A 236 -11.55 -5.22 8.36
C MET A 236 -10.99 -4.84 9.73
N ALA A 237 -11.18 -3.59 10.17
CA ALA A 237 -10.76 -3.15 11.51
C ALA A 237 -11.40 -4.02 12.61
N ARG A 238 -12.71 -4.32 12.49
CA ARG A 238 -13.40 -5.25 13.40
C ARG A 238 -12.83 -6.67 13.34
N GLN A 239 -12.55 -7.18 12.14
CA GLN A 239 -11.94 -8.51 11.97
C GLN A 239 -10.57 -8.59 12.65
N LEU A 240 -9.69 -7.60 12.42
CA LEU A 240 -8.35 -7.57 13.03
C LEU A 240 -8.42 -7.41 14.56
N ALA A 241 -9.38 -6.63 15.05
CA ALA A 241 -9.57 -6.36 16.47
C ALA A 241 -9.98 -7.59 17.29
N PHE A 242 -10.83 -8.47 16.73
CA PHE A 242 -11.48 -9.52 17.52
C PHE A 242 -11.26 -10.95 17.00
N SER A 243 -10.79 -11.16 15.77
CA SER A 243 -10.60 -12.51 15.22
C SER A 243 -9.54 -13.31 15.96
N THR A 244 -9.81 -14.60 16.15
CA THR A 244 -8.84 -15.60 16.62
C THR A 244 -8.28 -16.44 15.48
N ASP A 245 -8.54 -16.06 14.22
CA ASP A 245 -7.95 -16.72 13.05
C ASP A 245 -6.41 -16.68 13.16
N PRO A 246 -5.73 -17.84 13.12
CA PRO A 246 -4.27 -17.91 13.17
C PRO A 246 -3.57 -16.99 12.16
N ARG A 247 -4.15 -16.75 10.98
CA ARG A 247 -3.60 -15.82 9.98
C ARG A 247 -3.56 -14.38 10.51
N VAL A 248 -4.63 -13.93 11.17
CA VAL A 248 -4.72 -12.58 11.76
C VAL A 248 -3.75 -12.45 12.93
N ILE A 249 -3.66 -13.48 13.79
CA ILE A 249 -2.74 -13.46 14.92
C ILE A 249 -1.28 -13.44 14.45
N ASP A 250 -0.93 -14.24 13.44
CA ASP A 250 0.42 -14.23 12.87
C ASP A 250 0.75 -12.86 12.26
N LEU A 251 -0.15 -12.27 11.48
CA LEU A 251 0.03 -10.92 10.92
C LEU A 251 0.31 -9.89 12.04
N LEU A 252 -0.61 -9.77 13.00
CA LEU A 252 -0.54 -8.73 14.03
C LEU A 252 0.55 -8.95 15.08
N SER A 253 1.10 -10.17 15.19
CA SER A 253 2.26 -10.46 16.05
C SER A 253 3.58 -9.99 15.43
N HIS A 254 3.60 -9.72 14.12
CA HIS A 254 4.81 -9.33 13.39
C HIS A 254 4.75 -7.90 12.85
N THR A 255 3.57 -7.30 12.72
CA THR A 255 3.40 -5.93 12.25
C THR A 255 2.20 -5.23 12.87
N THR A 256 2.28 -3.90 12.97
CA THR A 256 1.12 -3.05 13.28
C THR A 256 0.41 -2.64 11.99
N VAL A 257 -0.90 -2.78 11.96
CA VAL A 257 -1.74 -2.30 10.85
C VAL A 257 -2.32 -0.94 11.22
N LEU A 258 -2.18 0.03 10.32
CA LEU A 258 -2.67 1.39 10.46
C LEU A 258 -3.79 1.62 9.44
N ILE A 259 -4.98 1.97 9.90
CA ILE A 259 -6.15 2.18 9.02
C ILE A 259 -6.67 3.60 9.25
N VAL A 260 -6.73 4.40 8.20
CA VAL A 260 -7.42 5.70 8.17
C VAL A 260 -8.70 5.53 7.35
N PRO A 261 -9.86 5.27 7.99
CA PRO A 261 -11.09 4.99 7.26
C PRO A 261 -11.57 6.21 6.46
N THR A 262 -11.45 7.40 7.05
CA THR A 262 -11.97 8.65 6.48
C THR A 262 -11.02 9.81 6.70
N ILE A 263 -10.17 10.07 5.70
CA ILE A 263 -9.37 11.30 5.66
C ILE A 263 -10.21 12.52 5.24
N ASN A 264 -11.20 12.33 4.35
CA ASN A 264 -12.05 13.41 3.83
C ASN A 264 -13.47 13.41 4.46
N GLY A 265 -13.55 13.61 5.77
CA GLY A 265 -14.85 13.59 6.49
C GLY A 265 -15.84 14.65 5.98
N ASP A 266 -15.34 15.80 5.54
CA ASP A 266 -16.14 16.88 4.97
C ASP A 266 -16.78 16.50 3.64
N GLY A 267 -15.97 15.95 2.72
CA GLY A 267 -16.44 15.46 1.44
C GLY A 267 -17.39 14.27 1.62
N ARG A 268 -17.13 13.40 2.60
CA ARG A 268 -18.00 12.25 2.90
C ARG A 268 -19.39 12.70 3.31
N ALA A 269 -19.48 13.64 4.25
CA ALA A 269 -20.75 14.21 4.69
C ALA A 269 -21.51 14.93 3.57
N ALA A 270 -20.79 15.58 2.64
CA ALA A 270 -21.37 16.29 1.50
C ALA A 270 -21.59 15.42 0.25
N ASN A 271 -21.10 14.17 0.25
CA ASN A 271 -21.02 13.29 -0.92
C ASN A 271 -20.31 13.96 -2.12
N THR A 272 -19.16 14.59 -1.88
CA THR A 272 -18.32 15.25 -2.89
C THR A 272 -16.95 14.58 -3.00
N ARG A 273 -16.32 14.72 -4.17
CA ARG A 273 -14.94 14.26 -4.40
C ARG A 273 -13.94 15.05 -3.56
N GLY A 274 -13.93 16.37 -3.70
CA GLY A 274 -13.08 17.25 -2.91
C GLY A 274 -13.57 17.45 -1.47
N ASN A 275 -12.72 18.05 -0.63
CA ASN A 275 -13.10 18.48 0.73
C ASN A 275 -14.03 19.71 0.69
N SER A 276 -14.29 20.34 1.84
CA SER A 276 -15.21 21.47 1.92
C SER A 276 -14.76 22.75 1.22
N THR A 277 -13.50 22.87 0.79
CA THR A 277 -13.01 23.98 -0.04
C THR A 277 -13.02 23.66 -1.54
N GLY A 278 -13.42 22.43 -1.91
CA GLY A 278 -13.38 21.94 -3.28
C GLY A 278 -12.02 21.37 -3.70
N GLN A 279 -11.03 21.34 -2.80
CA GLN A 279 -9.72 20.77 -3.08
C GLN A 279 -9.82 19.25 -3.28
N ASP A 280 -9.26 18.75 -4.39
CA ASP A 280 -8.99 17.31 -4.53
C ASP A 280 -7.79 16.98 -3.62
N LEU A 281 -8.04 16.25 -2.54
CA LEU A 281 -7.00 15.88 -1.56
C LEU A 281 -5.99 14.90 -2.16
N ASN A 282 -6.38 14.10 -3.16
CA ASN A 282 -5.44 13.26 -3.92
C ASN A 282 -4.66 14.06 -4.98
N ARG A 283 -4.61 15.39 -4.81
CA ARG A 283 -3.73 16.32 -5.52
C ARG A 283 -2.96 17.20 -4.53
N ASP A 284 -2.76 16.75 -3.29
CA ASP A 284 -2.21 17.62 -2.25
C ASP A 284 -1.19 16.98 -1.28
N TYR A 285 -0.92 15.67 -1.34
CA TYR A 285 -0.07 15.01 -0.34
C TYR A 285 1.41 15.46 -0.33
N SER A 286 1.94 15.94 -1.47
CA SER A 286 3.26 16.57 -1.49
C SER A 286 3.22 18.05 -1.10
N LEU A 287 2.12 18.76 -1.37
CA LEU A 287 2.04 20.20 -1.16
C LEU A 287 1.53 20.60 0.22
N ILE A 288 0.81 19.70 0.90
CA ILE A 288 0.30 19.87 2.27
C ILE A 288 -0.43 21.21 2.42
N ARG A 289 -1.36 21.50 1.50
CA ARG A 289 -2.16 22.73 1.55
C ARG A 289 -3.34 22.59 2.50
N GLN A 290 -3.89 21.38 2.63
CA GLN A 290 -5.08 21.12 3.42
C GLN A 290 -4.73 20.45 4.76
N PRO A 291 -5.50 20.71 5.83
CA PRO A 291 -5.26 20.07 7.12
C PRO A 291 -5.44 18.55 7.06
N GLU A 292 -6.30 18.05 6.15
CA GLU A 292 -6.49 16.61 5.94
C GLU A 292 -5.22 15.89 5.44
N THR A 293 -4.55 16.44 4.43
CA THR A 293 -3.30 15.87 3.90
C THR A 293 -2.13 16.10 4.85
N ALA A 294 -2.10 17.23 5.58
CA ALA A 294 -1.14 17.49 6.64
C ALA A 294 -1.20 16.42 7.74
N ALA A 295 -2.40 16.07 8.19
CA ALA A 295 -2.62 15.02 9.18
C ALA A 295 -2.06 13.67 8.71
N TYR A 296 -2.34 13.29 7.46
CA TYR A 296 -1.87 12.02 6.91
C TYR A 296 -0.35 11.98 6.68
N VAL A 297 0.25 13.05 6.12
CA VAL A 297 1.70 13.10 5.90
C VAL A 297 2.47 13.11 7.22
N ASN A 298 1.96 13.81 8.24
CA ASN A 298 2.53 13.75 9.58
C ASN A 298 2.42 12.34 10.19
N MET A 299 1.29 11.65 10.00
CA MET A 299 1.15 10.25 10.37
C MET A 299 2.19 9.36 9.67
N VAL A 300 2.39 9.51 8.35
CA VAL A 300 3.42 8.77 7.60
C VAL A 300 4.82 9.06 8.14
N ARG A 301 5.15 10.33 8.45
CA ARG A 301 6.43 10.71 9.04
C ARG A 301 6.66 10.10 10.42
N GLN A 302 5.65 10.10 11.28
CA GLN A 302 5.77 9.65 12.68
C GLN A 302 5.77 8.12 12.79
N TYR A 303 4.82 7.46 12.12
CA TYR A 303 4.61 6.02 12.22
C TYR A 303 5.44 5.21 11.22
N ARG A 304 5.98 5.85 10.18
CA ARG A 304 6.91 5.27 9.17
C ARG A 304 6.44 3.91 8.62
N PRO A 305 5.23 3.82 8.04
CA PRO A 305 4.82 2.62 7.34
C PRO A 305 5.81 2.28 6.22
N ILE A 306 6.09 0.98 6.05
CA ILE A 306 6.97 0.50 4.98
C ILE A 306 6.18 0.02 3.75
N ALA A 307 4.88 -0.24 3.95
CA ALA A 307 3.95 -0.55 2.89
C ALA A 307 2.64 0.24 3.04
N GLY A 308 1.99 0.57 1.92
CA GLY A 308 0.79 1.39 1.90
C GLY A 308 -0.24 0.98 0.85
N TYR A 309 -1.52 1.24 1.09
CA TYR A 309 -2.58 1.07 0.11
C TYR A 309 -3.58 2.23 0.15
N ASP A 310 -3.97 2.76 -1.02
CA ASP A 310 -4.90 3.88 -1.17
C ASP A 310 -6.16 3.44 -1.93
N GLY A 311 -7.32 3.52 -1.30
CA GLY A 311 -8.61 3.09 -1.83
C GLY A 311 -9.37 4.21 -2.54
N HIS A 312 -9.84 3.92 -3.76
CA HIS A 312 -10.64 4.80 -4.61
C HIS A 312 -11.70 4.03 -5.39
N GLU A 313 -12.64 4.79 -5.96
CA GLU A 313 -13.58 4.28 -6.96
C GLU A 313 -13.44 4.96 -8.34
N TYR A 314 -13.36 4.17 -9.39
CA TYR A 314 -13.19 4.60 -10.77
C TYR A 314 -14.51 4.70 -11.53
N GLY A 315 -14.74 5.85 -12.16
CA GLY A 315 -15.93 6.15 -12.96
C GLY A 315 -16.11 5.30 -14.24
N ASN A 316 -15.13 4.45 -14.61
CA ASN A 316 -15.19 3.68 -15.84
C ASN A 316 -15.91 2.33 -15.68
N SER A 317 -17.15 2.26 -16.17
CA SER A 317 -17.96 1.03 -16.23
C SER A 317 -17.44 -0.03 -17.21
N ARG A 318 -16.35 0.23 -17.94
CA ARG A 318 -15.67 -0.75 -18.81
C ARG A 318 -14.41 -1.34 -18.17
N ALA A 319 -14.01 -0.83 -17.01
CA ALA A 319 -12.87 -1.37 -16.29
C ALA A 319 -13.17 -2.72 -15.62
N GLY A 320 -12.09 -3.41 -15.24
CA GLY A 320 -12.14 -4.58 -14.37
C GLY A 320 -12.70 -4.27 -13.01
N ASP A 321 -12.85 -5.30 -12.17
CA ASP A 321 -13.36 -5.11 -10.82
C ASP A 321 -12.33 -4.36 -9.96
N LEU A 322 -11.04 -4.64 -10.20
CA LEU A 322 -9.92 -4.16 -9.39
C LEU A 322 -8.77 -3.56 -10.25
N PRO A 323 -8.95 -2.37 -10.85
CA PRO A 323 -7.85 -1.60 -11.41
C PRO A 323 -6.86 -1.18 -10.31
N MET A 324 -5.59 -1.52 -10.50
CA MET A 324 -4.53 -1.25 -9.52
C MET A 324 -3.37 -0.48 -10.17
N LEU A 325 -2.75 0.43 -9.41
CA LEU A 325 -1.62 1.24 -9.88
C LEU A 325 -0.45 1.23 -8.91
N PRO A 326 0.79 1.06 -9.39
CA PRO A 326 1.99 1.31 -8.60
C PRO A 326 2.28 2.83 -8.51
N PRO A 327 3.23 3.26 -7.65
CA PRO A 327 3.83 4.58 -7.73
C PRO A 327 4.60 4.77 -9.05
N ARG A 328 4.08 5.58 -9.97
CA ARG A 328 4.62 5.73 -11.33
C ARG A 328 5.60 6.88 -11.50
N HIS A 329 5.69 7.82 -10.57
CA HIS A 329 6.62 8.95 -10.71
C HIS A 329 8.07 8.46 -10.93
N GLN A 330 8.80 8.99 -11.91
CA GLN A 330 10.12 8.46 -12.27
C GLN A 330 11.20 8.61 -11.18
N ASN A 331 11.10 9.61 -10.31
CA ASN A 331 11.97 9.76 -9.13
C ASN A 331 11.72 8.73 -8.01
N VAL A 332 10.68 7.89 -8.10
CA VAL A 332 10.50 6.76 -7.17
C VAL A 332 11.66 5.80 -7.37
N ALA A 333 12.29 5.37 -6.27
CA ALA A 333 13.42 4.46 -6.33
C ALA A 333 13.01 3.13 -6.99
N GLN A 334 13.90 2.58 -7.82
CA GLN A 334 13.63 1.36 -8.58
C GLN A 334 13.16 0.19 -7.70
N PRO A 335 13.79 -0.12 -6.55
CA PRO A 335 13.36 -1.23 -5.71
C PRO A 335 11.94 -1.08 -5.15
N ILE A 336 11.49 0.16 -4.89
CA ILE A 336 10.11 0.42 -4.43
C ILE A 336 9.10 0.18 -5.54
N PHE A 337 9.43 0.62 -6.75
CA PHE A 337 8.59 0.38 -7.92
C PHE A 337 8.49 -1.12 -8.22
N ASP A 338 9.61 -1.84 -8.20
CA ASP A 338 9.67 -3.27 -8.52
C ASP A 338 8.87 -4.10 -7.52
N GLU A 339 9.03 -3.86 -6.21
CA GLU A 339 8.25 -4.56 -5.18
C GLU A 339 6.75 -4.21 -5.27
N SER A 340 6.41 -2.96 -5.61
CA SER A 340 5.02 -2.57 -5.83
C SER A 340 4.41 -3.27 -7.05
N MET A 341 5.20 -3.51 -8.10
CA MET A 341 4.79 -4.26 -9.28
C MET A 341 4.67 -5.76 -8.99
N ASP A 342 5.58 -6.33 -8.20
CA ASP A 342 5.50 -7.73 -7.77
C ASP A 342 4.24 -7.99 -6.93
N MET A 343 3.90 -7.07 -6.02
CA MET A 343 2.63 -7.11 -5.28
C MET A 343 1.42 -7.13 -6.23
N ILE A 344 1.39 -6.27 -7.25
CA ILE A 344 0.25 -6.16 -8.15
C ILE A 344 0.18 -7.36 -9.10
N GLU A 345 1.23 -7.61 -9.87
CA GLU A 345 1.25 -8.62 -10.94
C GLU A 345 1.50 -10.03 -10.41
N GLY A 346 2.51 -10.19 -9.54
CA GLY A 346 2.91 -11.48 -8.99
C GLY A 346 1.88 -12.04 -8.00
N HIS A 347 1.28 -11.17 -7.19
CA HIS A 347 0.35 -11.58 -6.14
C HIS A 347 -1.11 -11.26 -6.44
N MET A 348 -1.48 -9.97 -6.57
CA MET A 348 -2.89 -9.57 -6.63
C MET A 348 -3.60 -10.05 -7.90
N TYR A 349 -2.92 -10.05 -9.04
CA TYR A 349 -3.51 -10.55 -10.28
C TYR A 349 -3.74 -12.06 -10.23
N THR A 350 -2.75 -12.79 -9.69
CA THR A 350 -2.82 -14.23 -9.47
C THR A 350 -3.96 -14.59 -8.52
N LYS A 351 -4.01 -13.96 -7.35
CA LYS A 351 -5.06 -14.22 -6.35
C LYS A 351 -6.44 -13.76 -6.81
N GLY A 352 -6.52 -12.63 -7.52
CA GLY A 352 -7.77 -12.17 -8.11
C GLY A 352 -8.32 -13.18 -9.11
N ALA A 353 -7.46 -13.75 -9.97
CA ALA A 353 -7.85 -14.81 -10.89
C ALA A 353 -8.23 -16.12 -10.19
N GLU A 354 -7.58 -16.49 -9.09
CA GLU A 354 -7.98 -17.66 -8.29
C GLU A 354 -9.37 -17.46 -7.62
N ASP A 355 -9.63 -16.27 -7.09
CA ASP A 355 -10.85 -15.95 -6.36
C ASP A 355 -12.02 -15.50 -7.25
N GLY A 356 -11.77 -15.29 -8.54
CA GLY A 356 -12.79 -14.90 -9.53
C GLY A 356 -13.03 -13.40 -9.65
N TRP A 357 -12.22 -12.59 -8.99
CA TRP A 357 -12.18 -11.16 -9.25
C TRP A 357 -11.52 -10.90 -10.61
N TRP A 358 -11.87 -9.77 -11.23
CA TRP A 358 -11.20 -9.30 -12.44
C TRP A 358 -10.21 -8.18 -12.10
N PRO A 359 -8.97 -8.52 -11.71
CA PRO A 359 -7.89 -7.55 -11.65
C PRO A 359 -7.51 -7.12 -13.08
N CYS A 360 -7.25 -5.84 -13.32
CA CYS A 360 -6.79 -5.38 -14.64
C CYS A 360 -5.70 -4.31 -14.53
N PRO A 361 -4.75 -4.28 -15.49
CA PRO A 361 -3.83 -3.15 -15.64
C PRO A 361 -4.63 -1.86 -15.80
N TYR A 362 -4.37 -0.89 -14.94
CA TYR A 362 -5.11 0.38 -14.94
C TYR A 362 -5.14 1.03 -16.32
N GLY A 363 -6.29 1.62 -16.69
CA GLY A 363 -6.52 2.16 -18.03
C GLY A 363 -7.45 1.33 -18.94
N CYS A 364 -7.86 0.12 -18.50
CA CYS A 364 -8.83 -0.81 -19.11
C CYS A 364 -9.88 -0.12 -20.01
N ASP A 365 -10.23 -0.69 -21.17
CA ASP A 365 -11.12 -0.15 -22.23
C ASP A 365 -11.70 1.26 -21.98
N GLY A 366 -11.03 2.27 -22.53
CA GLY A 366 -11.47 3.67 -22.43
C GLY A 366 -10.93 4.44 -21.23
N GLY A 367 -9.84 3.97 -20.60
CA GLY A 367 -9.11 4.76 -19.61
C GLY A 367 -8.58 6.05 -20.22
N GLY A 368 -9.05 7.19 -19.71
CA GLY A 368 -8.56 8.51 -20.11
C GLY A 368 -7.14 8.80 -19.61
N SER A 369 -6.79 10.09 -19.52
CA SER A 369 -5.51 10.62 -19.03
C SER A 369 -5.28 10.41 -17.51
N VAL A 370 -5.55 9.21 -17.00
CA VAL A 370 -5.49 8.86 -15.58
C VAL A 370 -4.26 7.99 -15.29
N GLY A 371 -3.86 7.91 -14.02
CA GLY A 371 -2.72 7.08 -13.61
C GLY A 371 -1.35 7.71 -13.85
N LEU A 372 -1.27 9.04 -13.96
CA LEU A 372 -0.03 9.77 -14.21
C LEU A 372 0.93 9.76 -13.00
N GLY A 373 2.15 10.21 -13.25
CA GLY A 373 3.24 10.34 -12.30
C GLY A 373 3.21 11.65 -11.52
N GLU A 374 2.02 12.19 -11.22
CA GLU A 374 1.91 13.41 -10.41
C GLU A 374 2.21 13.12 -8.93
N GLU A 375 3.19 13.81 -8.36
CA GLU A 375 3.75 13.63 -7.02
C GLU A 375 2.79 13.98 -5.89
N THR A 376 1.76 14.77 -6.17
CA THR A 376 0.73 15.16 -5.21
C THR A 376 -0.30 14.05 -4.93
N ILE A 377 -0.33 13.01 -5.76
CA ILE A 377 -1.16 11.81 -5.63
C ILE A 377 -0.53 10.88 -4.60
N LEU A 378 -1.31 10.36 -3.64
CA LEU A 378 -0.78 9.61 -2.49
C LEU A 378 0.16 8.49 -2.88
N ARG A 379 -0.22 7.65 -3.86
CA ARG A 379 0.62 6.53 -4.31
C ARG A 379 2.03 7.00 -4.70
N ASN A 380 2.12 8.10 -5.45
CA ASN A 380 3.40 8.65 -5.90
C ASN A 380 4.13 9.29 -4.73
N THR A 381 3.45 10.04 -3.86
CA THR A 381 4.05 10.60 -2.64
C THR A 381 4.63 9.50 -1.75
N LEU A 382 3.88 8.43 -1.48
CA LEU A 382 4.34 7.26 -0.71
C LEU A 382 5.56 6.60 -1.35
N GLY A 383 5.55 6.40 -2.66
CA GLY A 383 6.70 5.85 -3.38
C GLY A 383 7.95 6.73 -3.27
N LEU A 384 7.78 8.05 -3.38
CA LEU A 384 8.86 9.03 -3.21
C LEU A 384 9.35 9.12 -1.76
N LYS A 385 8.52 8.69 -0.80
CA LYS A 385 8.85 8.51 0.62
C LYS A 385 9.37 7.10 0.96
N ASN A 386 9.72 6.30 -0.06
CA ASN A 386 10.26 4.94 0.06
C ASN A 386 9.30 3.93 0.72
N VAL A 387 8.01 4.03 0.40
CA VAL A 387 6.96 3.10 0.85
C VAL A 387 6.50 2.27 -0.35
N VAL A 388 6.57 0.94 -0.24
CA VAL A 388 6.01 0.01 -1.23
C VAL A 388 4.50 0.16 -1.22
N ASN A 389 3.86 0.46 -2.34
CA ASN A 389 2.44 0.80 -2.29
C ASN A 389 1.69 0.55 -3.59
N SER A 390 0.36 0.56 -3.47
CA SER A 390 -0.52 0.64 -4.62
C SER A 390 -1.76 1.45 -4.32
N LEU A 391 -2.45 1.84 -5.37
CA LEU A 391 -3.74 2.49 -5.35
C LEU A 391 -4.76 1.60 -6.06
N LEU A 392 -5.89 1.34 -5.40
CA LEU A 392 -7.04 0.60 -5.92
C LEU A 392 -8.07 1.58 -6.43
N GLU A 393 -8.62 1.30 -7.61
CA GLU A 393 -9.61 2.12 -8.29
C GLU A 393 -10.85 1.29 -8.63
N LEU A 394 -11.54 0.86 -7.58
CA LEU A 394 -12.74 0.03 -7.65
C LEU A 394 -13.70 0.54 -8.71
N ARG A 395 -14.18 -0.34 -9.58
CA ARG A 395 -15.23 0.05 -10.50
C ARG A 395 -16.43 0.65 -9.76
N SER A 396 -16.85 1.88 -10.10
CA SER A 396 -17.90 2.61 -9.35
C SER A 396 -19.33 2.14 -9.66
N SER A 397 -19.57 1.54 -10.82
CA SER A 397 -20.88 1.07 -11.28
C SER A 397 -20.82 -0.36 -11.82
N GLY A 398 -21.97 -1.03 -11.93
CA GLY A 398 -22.09 -2.24 -12.74
C GLY A 398 -21.82 -2.00 -14.22
N GLY A 399 -22.30 -2.91 -15.07
CA GLY A 399 -22.23 -2.81 -16.53
C GLY A 399 -22.13 -4.19 -17.17
N GLN A 400 -21.56 -4.28 -18.37
CA GLN A 400 -21.76 -5.47 -19.19
C GLN A 400 -21.28 -6.79 -18.53
N THR A 401 -20.18 -6.75 -17.78
CA THR A 401 -19.63 -7.93 -17.08
C THR A 401 -20.22 -8.16 -15.68
N ARG A 402 -21.00 -7.19 -15.19
CA ARG A 402 -21.66 -7.13 -13.87
C ARG A 402 -23.10 -6.60 -13.99
N PRO A 403 -24.01 -7.30 -14.71
CA PRO A 403 -25.34 -6.79 -15.02
C PRO A 403 -26.27 -6.62 -13.80
N ASP A 404 -26.16 -7.45 -12.77
CA ASP A 404 -26.97 -7.34 -11.53
C ASP A 404 -26.63 -6.10 -10.69
N GLU A 405 -25.48 -5.49 -10.93
CA GLU A 405 -25.01 -4.30 -10.22
C GLU A 405 -25.52 -2.99 -10.84
N GLY A 406 -26.54 -3.07 -11.72
CA GLY A 406 -27.45 -1.95 -11.95
C GLY A 406 -28.29 -1.62 -10.71
N ASN A 407 -28.47 -2.59 -9.80
CA ASN A 407 -29.04 -2.36 -8.47
C ASN A 407 -28.02 -1.67 -7.57
N THR A 408 -28.41 -0.52 -6.99
CA THR A 408 -27.53 0.28 -6.13
C THR A 408 -26.99 -0.50 -4.94
N ALA A 409 -27.81 -1.23 -4.19
CA ALA A 409 -27.35 -1.97 -3.02
C ALA A 409 -26.39 -3.10 -3.41
N ASN A 410 -26.67 -3.82 -4.49
CA ASN A 410 -25.81 -4.91 -4.97
C ASN A 410 -24.45 -4.37 -5.43
N ASN A 411 -24.42 -3.24 -6.15
CA ASN A 411 -23.17 -2.59 -6.54
C ASN A 411 -22.36 -2.12 -5.32
N ARG A 412 -23.01 -1.53 -4.31
CA ARG A 412 -22.35 -1.13 -3.05
C ARG A 412 -21.70 -2.33 -2.34
N ARG A 413 -22.39 -3.47 -2.29
CA ARG A 413 -21.84 -4.73 -1.74
C ARG A 413 -20.67 -5.25 -2.55
N ARG A 414 -20.75 -5.31 -3.88
CA ARG A 414 -19.62 -5.76 -4.70
C ARG A 414 -18.38 -4.89 -4.44
N LYS A 415 -18.51 -3.56 -4.53
CA LYS A 415 -17.39 -2.62 -4.27
C LYS A 415 -16.75 -2.84 -2.91
N THR A 416 -17.58 -2.90 -1.88
CA THR A 416 -17.12 -3.05 -0.48
C THR A 416 -16.39 -4.37 -0.28
N PHE A 417 -16.97 -5.50 -0.71
CA PHE A 417 -16.34 -6.80 -0.52
C PHE A 417 -15.14 -7.04 -1.42
N SER A 418 -15.09 -6.42 -2.61
CA SER A 418 -13.90 -6.46 -3.45
C SER A 418 -12.74 -5.64 -2.85
N ALA A 419 -13.02 -4.49 -2.22
CA ALA A 419 -12.00 -3.76 -1.46
C ALA A 419 -11.54 -4.53 -0.22
N LEU A 420 -12.46 -5.14 0.52
CA LEU A 420 -12.10 -5.96 1.68
C LEU A 420 -11.14 -7.08 1.28
N TRP A 421 -11.44 -7.77 0.17
CA TRP A 421 -10.55 -8.75 -0.42
C TRP A 421 -9.18 -8.15 -0.77
N THR A 422 -9.14 -7.01 -1.46
CA THR A 422 -7.87 -6.36 -1.87
C THR A 422 -7.00 -6.00 -0.66
N PHE A 423 -7.59 -5.41 0.38
CA PHE A 423 -6.85 -5.04 1.58
C PHE A 423 -6.37 -6.27 2.36
N GLN A 424 -7.15 -7.35 2.41
CA GLN A 424 -6.69 -8.61 2.99
C GLN A 424 -5.50 -9.20 2.21
N GLN A 425 -5.54 -9.20 0.87
CA GLN A 425 -4.41 -9.67 0.04
C GLN A 425 -3.17 -8.78 0.18
N PHE A 426 -3.35 -7.46 0.31
CA PHE A 426 -2.25 -6.55 0.63
C PHE A 426 -1.56 -6.93 1.95
N LEU A 427 -2.33 -7.20 3.01
CA LEU A 427 -1.78 -7.60 4.30
C LEU A 427 -1.09 -8.97 4.23
N ASP A 428 -1.64 -9.91 3.47
CA ASP A 428 -1.03 -11.23 3.24
C ASP A 428 0.30 -11.10 2.47
N TYR A 429 0.35 -10.28 1.41
CA TYR A 429 1.58 -9.98 0.67
C TYR A 429 2.63 -9.33 1.58
N HIS A 430 2.23 -8.31 2.34
CA HIS A 430 3.13 -7.64 3.28
C HIS A 430 3.75 -8.61 4.27
N ARG A 431 2.93 -9.50 4.86
CA ARG A 431 3.41 -10.49 5.82
C ARG A 431 4.37 -11.51 5.19
N ALA A 432 4.07 -11.98 3.98
CA ALA A 432 4.84 -12.99 3.27
C ALA A 432 6.17 -12.42 2.71
N ASN A 433 6.18 -11.18 2.25
CA ASN A 433 7.32 -10.54 1.58
C ASN A 433 8.02 -9.48 2.43
N LEU A 434 7.76 -9.43 3.74
CA LEU A 434 8.36 -8.46 4.66
C LEU A 434 9.89 -8.30 4.50
N PRO A 435 10.71 -9.38 4.33
CA PRO A 435 12.13 -9.22 4.07
C PRO A 435 12.46 -8.44 2.78
N ALA A 436 11.74 -8.72 1.68
CA ALA A 436 11.92 -8.06 0.39
C ALA A 436 11.51 -6.58 0.46
N ILE A 437 10.36 -6.26 1.07
CA ILE A 437 9.91 -4.89 1.31
C ILE A 437 10.96 -4.10 2.14
N LYS A 438 11.49 -4.71 3.21
CA LYS A 438 12.53 -4.06 4.03
C LYS A 438 13.82 -3.83 3.25
N GLN A 439 14.23 -4.81 2.45
CA GLN A 439 15.40 -4.70 1.59
C GLN A 439 15.22 -3.58 0.55
N GLY A 440 14.12 -3.60 -0.21
CA GLY A 440 13.82 -2.59 -1.22
C GLY A 440 13.75 -1.18 -0.63
N ARG A 441 13.20 -1.03 0.59
CA ARG A 441 13.23 0.24 1.33
C ARG A 441 14.64 0.68 1.74
N ALA A 442 15.49 -0.25 2.20
CA ALA A 442 16.86 0.06 2.56
C ALA A 442 17.68 0.53 1.35
N GLU A 443 17.59 -0.21 0.24
CA GLU A 443 18.23 0.13 -1.03
C GLU A 443 17.72 1.47 -1.58
N ALA A 444 16.42 1.73 -1.47
CA ALA A 444 15.81 3.00 -1.88
C ALA A 444 16.34 4.18 -1.07
N ILE A 445 16.44 4.06 0.26
CA ILE A 445 16.96 5.13 1.11
C ILE A 445 18.44 5.40 0.83
N ALA A 446 19.26 4.36 0.63
CA ALA A 446 20.66 4.50 0.25
C ALA A 446 20.79 5.19 -1.13
N PHE A 447 20.03 4.73 -2.14
CA PHE A 447 19.99 5.35 -3.46
C PHE A 447 19.60 6.83 -3.41
N GLN A 448 18.51 7.18 -2.72
CA GLN A 448 18.06 8.57 -2.62
C GLN A 448 19.10 9.43 -1.90
N ALA A 449 19.66 8.95 -0.79
CA ALA A 449 20.68 9.67 -0.03
C ALA A 449 22.00 9.84 -0.79
N SER A 450 22.36 8.91 -1.70
CA SER A 450 23.54 9.06 -2.56
C SER A 450 23.46 10.29 -3.49
N ASN A 451 22.26 10.84 -3.68
CA ASN A 451 21.96 11.93 -4.62
C ASN A 451 22.42 11.66 -6.08
N THR A 452 22.52 10.40 -6.46
CA THR A 452 22.93 10.01 -7.81
C THR A 452 21.75 9.95 -8.79
N GLY A 453 22.07 10.02 -10.08
CA GLY A 453 21.10 9.91 -11.16
C GLY A 453 20.29 11.19 -11.42
N ARG A 454 19.55 11.19 -12.54
CA ARG A 454 18.76 12.34 -12.97
C ARG A 454 17.58 12.63 -12.04
N LEU A 455 17.09 13.85 -12.12
CA LEU A 455 15.81 14.30 -11.56
C LEU A 455 14.81 14.51 -12.67
N VAL A 456 13.57 14.07 -12.43
CA VAL A 456 12.44 14.23 -13.35
C VAL A 456 11.36 15.01 -12.62
N PHE A 457 10.93 16.17 -13.15
CA PHE A 457 9.94 17.03 -12.49
C PHE A 457 8.49 16.64 -12.80
N ARG A 458 8.26 15.95 -13.93
CA ARG A 458 6.99 15.32 -14.29
C ARG A 458 7.27 14.19 -15.26
N GLY A 459 6.61 13.07 -15.08
CA GLY A 459 6.69 11.93 -16.00
C GLY A 459 6.50 10.61 -15.26
N SER A 460 5.98 9.64 -15.99
CA SER A 460 5.61 8.33 -15.48
C SER A 460 6.55 7.24 -15.98
N ARG A 461 6.75 6.22 -15.15
CA ARG A 461 7.31 4.93 -15.57
C ARG A 461 6.30 4.23 -16.49
N PRO A 462 6.73 3.66 -17.63
CA PRO A 462 5.83 2.87 -18.47
C PRO A 462 5.40 1.61 -17.73
N ILE A 463 4.14 1.21 -17.87
CA ILE A 463 3.61 -0.05 -17.33
C ILE A 463 3.34 -0.96 -18.53
N PRO A 464 4.06 -2.09 -18.68
CA PRO A 464 3.75 -3.06 -19.72
C PRO A 464 2.39 -3.72 -19.44
N ALA A 465 1.76 -4.26 -20.49
CA ALA A 465 0.59 -5.12 -20.28
C ALA A 465 1.03 -6.46 -19.66
N HIS A 466 0.28 -6.94 -18.66
CA HIS A 466 0.59 -8.18 -17.95
C HIS A 466 -0.64 -9.09 -17.80
N PRO A 467 -0.58 -10.38 -18.23
CA PRO A 467 0.41 -10.91 -19.17
C PRO A 467 0.25 -10.25 -20.54
N ALA A 468 1.28 -10.26 -21.39
CA ALA A 468 1.17 -9.74 -22.75
C ALA A 468 0.73 -10.84 -23.74
N PRO A 469 -0.25 -10.61 -24.64
CA PRO A 469 -1.16 -9.45 -24.70
C PRO A 469 -2.38 -9.63 -23.77
N HIS A 470 -2.56 -8.73 -22.78
CA HIS A 470 -3.75 -8.76 -21.93
C HIS A 470 -4.91 -8.21 -22.76
N PRO A 471 -6.05 -8.91 -22.93
CA PRO A 471 -7.08 -8.46 -23.85
C PRO A 471 -8.00 -7.36 -23.26
N GLY A 472 -7.45 -6.57 -22.34
CA GLY A 472 -7.98 -5.30 -21.80
C GLY A 472 -6.97 -4.19 -22.11
N SER A 473 -6.63 -4.06 -23.39
CA SER A 473 -5.43 -3.50 -24.02
C SER A 473 -5.21 -1.99 -23.86
N SER A 474 -5.25 -1.47 -22.64
CA SER A 474 -4.99 -0.06 -22.38
C SER A 474 -4.19 0.08 -21.09
N PRO A 475 -2.86 -0.21 -21.12
CA PRO A 475 -2.01 0.22 -20.04
C PRO A 475 -2.17 1.74 -19.84
N PRO A 476 -1.81 2.27 -18.65
CA PRO A 476 -1.84 3.70 -18.40
C PRO A 476 -1.07 4.45 -19.50
N PRO A 477 -1.45 5.70 -19.82
CA PRO A 477 -0.76 6.49 -20.83
C PRO A 477 0.75 6.50 -20.65
N ILE A 478 1.48 6.44 -21.77
CA ILE A 478 2.90 6.76 -21.79
C ILE A 478 3.02 8.26 -21.58
N ASP A 479 3.54 8.62 -20.42
CA ASP A 479 3.76 9.99 -19.98
C ASP A 479 5.27 10.17 -19.80
N ALA A 480 5.98 10.18 -20.92
CA ALA A 480 7.44 10.33 -20.91
C ALA A 480 7.81 11.76 -20.52
N PRO A 481 8.81 11.96 -19.65
CA PRO A 481 9.21 13.30 -19.24
C PRO A 481 9.73 14.12 -20.43
N PRO A 482 9.21 15.34 -20.64
CA PRO A 482 9.80 16.30 -21.55
C PRO A 482 11.26 16.62 -21.16
N ALA A 483 12.10 16.94 -22.15
CA ALA A 483 13.53 17.20 -21.89
C ALA A 483 13.78 18.40 -20.97
N ASP A 484 12.88 19.39 -20.98
CA ASP A 484 12.91 20.57 -20.10
C ASP A 484 12.47 20.29 -18.65
N LEU A 485 11.87 19.12 -18.41
CA LEU A 485 11.49 18.61 -17.08
C LEU A 485 12.44 17.51 -16.59
N ILE A 486 13.65 17.45 -17.16
CA ILE A 486 14.73 16.56 -16.73
C ILE A 486 15.93 17.40 -16.34
N LEU A 487 16.49 17.09 -15.16
CA LEU A 487 17.76 17.64 -14.70
C LEU A 487 18.75 16.50 -14.48
N ASP A 488 19.71 16.36 -15.40
CA ASP A 488 20.69 15.28 -15.37
C ASP A 488 21.71 15.43 -14.23
N ASN A 489 22.06 16.67 -13.88
CA ASN A 489 23.00 16.98 -12.81
C ASN A 489 22.24 17.55 -11.61
N ALA A 490 22.02 16.70 -10.60
CA ALA A 490 21.35 17.11 -9.38
C ALA A 490 22.22 18.12 -8.59
N PRO A 491 21.63 19.19 -8.02
CA PRO A 491 22.33 20.04 -7.08
C PRO A 491 22.59 19.28 -5.77
N CYS A 492 23.49 19.78 -4.94
CA CYS A 492 23.68 19.28 -3.58
C CYS A 492 22.54 19.66 -2.65
N ALA A 493 21.95 20.84 -2.85
CA ALA A 493 20.95 21.43 -1.98
C ALA A 493 20.14 22.51 -2.70
N TYR A 494 19.01 22.87 -2.10
CA TYR A 494 18.28 24.10 -2.41
C TYR A 494 18.50 25.12 -1.29
N ARG A 495 18.86 26.36 -1.64
CA ARG A 495 18.99 27.47 -0.70
C ARG A 495 17.73 28.35 -0.77
N LEU A 496 17.13 28.58 0.39
CA LEU A 496 15.96 29.44 0.58
C LEU A 496 16.34 30.69 1.36
N THR A 497 15.75 31.83 0.99
CA THR A 497 15.80 33.06 1.77
C THR A 497 14.87 32.99 3.00
N GLU A 498 15.03 33.91 3.94
CA GLU A 498 14.09 34.07 5.07
C GLU A 498 12.64 34.23 4.61
N GLU A 499 12.40 35.07 3.59
CA GLU A 499 11.06 35.29 3.03
C GLU A 499 10.51 34.03 2.37
N GLN A 500 11.33 33.27 1.64
CA GLN A 500 10.92 32.01 1.04
C GLN A 500 10.58 30.94 2.08
N TYR A 501 11.35 30.88 3.18
CA TYR A 501 11.23 29.83 4.18
C TYR A 501 10.10 30.10 5.19
N HIS A 502 10.03 31.31 5.74
CA HIS A 502 9.08 31.70 6.78
C HIS A 502 7.93 32.60 6.28
N GLY A 503 7.93 32.99 5.00
CA GLY A 503 6.83 33.74 4.39
C GLY A 503 5.53 32.96 4.34
N ALA A 504 4.42 33.68 4.50
CA ALA A 504 3.07 33.14 4.43
C ALA A 504 2.76 32.55 3.05
N ARG A 505 2.17 31.37 3.03
CA ARG A 505 1.62 30.70 1.85
C ARG A 505 0.14 31.04 1.68
N THR A 506 -0.29 31.18 0.43
CA THR A 506 -1.65 31.62 0.05
C THR A 506 -2.44 30.56 -0.71
N ASP A 507 -1.87 29.37 -0.88
CA ASP A 507 -2.43 28.21 -1.58
C ASP A 507 -3.19 27.25 -0.66
N GLY A 508 -3.29 27.55 0.65
CA GLY A 508 -4.08 26.81 1.63
C GLY A 508 -5.51 27.34 1.79
N PRO A 509 -6.34 26.70 2.64
CA PRO A 509 -7.70 27.15 2.91
C PRO A 509 -7.69 28.49 3.65
N THR A 510 -8.74 29.29 3.44
CA THR A 510 -8.88 30.61 4.08
C THR A 510 -8.81 30.50 5.60
N GLY A 511 -7.90 31.24 6.22
CA GLY A 511 -7.72 31.25 7.68
C GLY A 511 -6.72 30.21 8.21
N ALA A 512 -6.16 29.35 7.38
CA ALA A 512 -5.10 28.40 7.73
C ALA A 512 -3.83 28.69 6.91
N VAL A 513 -3.19 29.83 7.22
CA VAL A 513 -1.94 30.24 6.57
C VAL A 513 -0.80 29.38 7.10
N THR A 514 -0.06 28.74 6.19
CA THR A 514 1.16 27.98 6.49
C THR A 514 2.39 28.67 5.92
N THR A 515 3.57 28.12 6.18
CA THR A 515 4.86 28.53 5.62
C THR A 515 5.52 27.37 4.87
N ALA A 516 6.57 27.63 4.09
CA ALA A 516 7.39 26.55 3.53
C ALA A 516 8.10 25.77 4.66
N ALA A 517 8.54 26.45 5.72
CA ALA A 517 9.16 25.84 6.89
C ALA A 517 8.28 24.77 7.54
N GLU A 518 6.99 25.07 7.76
CA GLU A 518 6.04 24.12 8.34
C GLU A 518 5.82 22.90 7.43
N ARG A 519 5.61 23.10 6.13
CA ARG A 519 5.38 21.99 5.18
C ARG A 519 6.62 21.12 4.98
N ILE A 520 7.81 21.73 4.94
CA ILE A 520 9.10 21.01 4.94
C ILE A 520 9.25 20.19 6.24
N ALA A 521 8.86 20.75 7.38
CA ALA A 521 8.90 20.05 8.66
C ALA A 521 7.90 18.89 8.73
N ASP A 522 6.70 19.03 8.14
CA ASP A 522 5.69 17.97 8.03
C ASP A 522 6.20 16.78 7.21
N HIS A 523 7.00 17.03 6.15
CA HIS A 523 7.71 15.97 5.46
C HIS A 523 8.85 15.35 6.29
N GLY A 524 9.40 16.07 7.27
CA GLY A 524 10.50 15.62 8.11
C GLY A 524 11.88 15.85 7.50
N TRP A 525 11.99 16.71 6.49
CA TRP A 525 13.27 17.00 5.83
C TRP A 525 14.20 17.78 6.75
N LYS A 526 15.48 17.48 6.64
CA LYS A 526 16.54 18.23 7.32
C LYS A 526 16.77 19.54 6.58
N VAL A 527 16.83 20.62 7.35
CA VAL A 527 17.19 21.97 6.90
C VAL A 527 18.37 22.42 7.74
N ILE A 528 19.33 23.12 7.15
CA ILE A 528 20.51 23.65 7.83
C ILE A 528 20.54 25.17 7.64
N LYS A 529 20.58 25.92 8.74
CA LYS A 529 20.72 27.39 8.70
C LYS A 529 22.19 27.76 8.71
N VAL A 530 22.64 28.44 7.66
CA VAL A 530 24.01 28.99 7.61
C VAL A 530 23.92 30.46 7.25
N GLY A 531 24.30 31.33 8.19
CA GLY A 531 24.04 32.77 8.08
C GLY A 531 22.54 33.05 8.01
N ASP A 532 22.13 33.83 7.02
CA ASP A 532 20.72 34.24 6.80
C ASP A 532 20.00 33.35 5.77
N SER A 533 20.52 32.14 5.51
CA SER A 533 19.99 31.23 4.50
C SER A 533 19.68 29.85 5.05
N TYR A 534 18.65 29.22 4.49
CA TYR A 534 18.21 27.88 4.83
C TYR A 534 18.55 26.93 3.70
N TYR A 535 19.34 25.90 3.97
CA TYR A 535 19.75 24.91 2.98
C TYR A 535 18.95 23.63 3.22
N VAL A 536 18.39 23.08 2.15
CA VAL A 536 17.74 21.75 2.13
C VAL A 536 18.61 20.82 1.29
N PRO A 537 19.52 20.03 1.90
CA PRO A 537 20.38 19.13 1.16
C PRO A 537 19.62 17.98 0.50
N LEU A 538 20.08 17.51 -0.66
CA LEU A 538 19.47 16.39 -1.36
C LEU A 538 19.96 15.02 -0.91
N ASN A 539 21.02 14.92 -0.11
CA ASN A 539 21.51 13.64 0.40
C ASN A 539 20.68 13.10 1.59
N GLN A 540 19.38 12.97 1.35
CA GLN A 540 18.35 12.60 2.31
C GLN A 540 17.48 11.45 1.79
N PRO A 541 16.77 10.71 2.67
CA PRO A 541 15.91 9.60 2.26
C PRO A 541 14.87 9.96 1.20
N GLU A 542 14.35 11.19 1.20
CA GLU A 542 13.25 11.62 0.31
C GLU A 542 13.73 12.52 -0.85
N ARG A 543 14.98 12.34 -1.28
CA ARG A 543 15.61 13.11 -2.38
C ARG A 543 14.74 13.22 -3.62
N GLY A 544 13.97 12.18 -3.96
CA GLY A 544 13.11 12.19 -5.14
C GLY A 544 11.95 13.21 -5.10
N LEU A 545 11.54 13.64 -3.90
CA LEU A 545 10.43 14.59 -3.69
C LEU A 545 10.91 16.03 -3.52
N ILE A 546 12.05 16.25 -2.85
CA ILE A 546 12.55 17.60 -2.50
C ILE A 546 12.60 18.55 -3.72
N PRO A 547 13.20 18.17 -4.88
CA PRO A 547 13.29 19.03 -6.06
C PRO A 547 11.93 19.35 -6.67
N LEU A 548 10.94 18.47 -6.54
CA LEU A 548 9.61 18.70 -7.11
C LEU A 548 8.94 19.91 -6.45
N LEU A 549 9.26 20.16 -5.18
CA LEU A 549 8.69 21.25 -4.40
C LEU A 549 9.59 22.49 -4.31
N LEU A 550 10.91 22.31 -4.39
CA LEU A 550 11.87 23.40 -4.13
C LEU A 550 12.58 23.94 -5.36
N ASP A 551 12.39 23.31 -6.53
CA ASP A 551 13.00 23.75 -7.78
C ASP A 551 12.02 24.56 -8.62
N GLY A 552 12.50 25.62 -9.28
CA GLY A 552 11.68 26.40 -10.22
C GLY A 552 11.22 25.65 -11.47
N GLN A 553 11.72 24.43 -11.72
CA GLN A 553 11.20 23.50 -12.73
C GLN A 553 10.14 22.54 -12.20
N GLY A 554 9.88 22.54 -10.88
CA GLY A 554 8.81 21.76 -10.27
C GLY A 554 7.44 22.18 -10.81
N VAL A 555 6.59 21.21 -11.13
CA VAL A 555 5.27 21.49 -11.70
C VAL A 555 4.27 21.88 -10.61
N GLU A 556 4.19 21.10 -9.53
CA GLU A 556 3.40 21.44 -8.34
C GLU A 556 4.34 22.03 -7.27
N ASN A 557 4.93 23.16 -7.59
CA ASN A 557 5.99 23.81 -6.81
C ASN A 557 5.48 24.40 -5.47
N LEU A 558 6.29 24.27 -4.41
CA LEU A 558 6.09 24.96 -3.14
C LEU A 558 6.82 26.32 -3.14
N VAL A 559 8.11 26.34 -3.44
CA VAL A 559 8.90 27.58 -3.53
C VAL A 559 10.12 27.42 -4.44
N ASP A 560 10.55 28.49 -5.10
CA ASP A 560 11.69 28.46 -6.03
C ASP A 560 13.03 28.69 -5.31
N GLY A 561 13.61 27.61 -4.78
CA GLY A 561 14.93 27.64 -4.15
C GLY A 561 16.08 27.75 -5.14
N GLU A 562 17.19 28.34 -4.70
CA GLU A 562 18.43 28.39 -5.49
C GLU A 562 19.16 27.05 -5.44
N ARG A 563 19.45 26.49 -6.62
CA ARG A 563 20.26 25.29 -6.76
C ARG A 563 21.70 25.55 -6.31
N ILE A 564 22.18 24.76 -5.36
CA ILE A 564 23.57 24.81 -4.88
C ILE A 564 24.30 23.58 -5.38
N TYR A 565 25.27 23.79 -6.28
CA TYR A 565 26.10 22.71 -6.83
C TYR A 565 27.35 22.44 -5.95
N PRO A 566 28.03 21.31 -6.17
CA PRO A 566 29.21 20.94 -5.38
C PRO A 566 30.26 22.06 -5.31
N THR A 567 30.77 22.31 -4.11
CA THR A 567 31.85 23.28 -3.87
C THR A 567 33.23 22.66 -4.05
N LEU A 568 33.33 21.33 -4.00
CA LEU A 568 34.56 20.59 -4.19
C LEU A 568 34.26 19.22 -4.82
N THR A 569 35.00 18.89 -5.87
CA THR A 569 35.00 17.59 -6.53
C THR A 569 36.44 17.14 -6.77
N GLY A 570 36.66 15.84 -6.99
CA GLY A 570 37.99 15.29 -7.30
C GLY A 570 38.99 15.34 -6.13
N PRO A 571 40.30 15.14 -6.40
CA PRO A 571 41.30 14.96 -5.36
C PRO A 571 41.74 16.27 -4.69
N ARG A 572 41.89 16.23 -3.36
CA ARG A 572 42.48 17.29 -2.53
C ARG A 572 43.41 16.69 -1.48
N THR A 573 44.64 17.18 -1.42
CA THR A 573 45.61 16.82 -0.36
C THR A 573 45.77 17.97 0.62
N GLY A 574 45.91 17.65 1.91
CA GLY A 574 46.06 18.62 3.00
C GLY A 574 44.76 18.90 3.74
N PRO A 575 44.81 19.74 4.79
CA PRO A 575 43.65 20.04 5.62
C PRO A 575 42.52 20.72 4.82
N LEU A 576 41.28 20.34 5.13
CA LEU A 576 40.07 21.03 4.69
C LEU A 576 39.37 21.62 5.91
N THR A 577 39.17 22.94 5.92
CA THR A 577 38.39 23.63 6.95
C THR A 577 37.14 24.23 6.31
N VAL A 578 35.97 23.86 6.81
CA VAL A 578 34.66 24.33 6.35
C VAL A 578 34.16 25.41 7.31
N THR A 579 33.92 26.62 6.79
CA THR A 579 33.50 27.82 7.57
C THR A 579 32.10 28.33 7.22
N GLY A 580 31.48 27.78 6.17
CA GLY A 580 30.12 28.09 5.74
C GLY A 580 29.43 26.81 5.26
N PHE A 581 28.59 26.90 4.24
CA PHE A 581 28.03 25.72 3.59
C PHE A 581 29.02 25.17 2.56
N ALA A 582 29.46 23.91 2.73
CA ALA A 582 30.28 23.20 1.75
C ALA A 582 29.62 21.88 1.35
N CYS A 583 29.54 21.64 0.04
CA CYS A 583 29.17 20.36 -0.53
C CYS A 583 30.36 19.73 -1.24
N LEU A 584 30.66 18.48 -0.91
CA LEU A 584 31.64 17.65 -1.59
C LEU A 584 30.90 16.54 -2.35
N ASP A 585 31.22 16.40 -3.62
CA ASP A 585 30.65 15.36 -4.48
C ASP A 585 31.76 14.69 -5.27
N ASP A 586 31.79 13.36 -5.28
CA ASP A 586 32.86 12.55 -5.91
C ASP A 586 34.28 13.10 -5.59
N ALA A 587 34.49 13.45 -4.32
CA ALA A 587 35.72 14.07 -3.84
C ALA A 587 36.63 13.05 -3.16
N THR A 588 37.95 13.23 -3.27
CA THR A 588 38.94 12.43 -2.54
C THR A 588 39.81 13.33 -1.68
N ILE A 589 39.59 13.33 -0.37
CA ILE A 589 40.31 14.17 0.59
C ILE A 589 41.38 13.35 1.30
N THR A 590 42.64 13.75 1.19
CA THR A 590 43.75 13.18 1.98
C THR A 590 44.26 14.21 2.96
N GLY A 591 43.76 14.14 4.20
CA GLY A 591 44.03 15.11 5.26
C GLY A 591 42.84 15.27 6.22
N PRO A 592 43.02 16.01 7.33
CA PRO A 592 41.94 16.25 8.28
C PRO A 592 40.85 17.16 7.69
N VAL A 593 39.58 16.82 7.93
CA VAL A 593 38.41 17.66 7.62
C VAL A 593 37.88 18.23 8.93
N THR A 594 37.77 19.56 9.01
CA THR A 594 37.25 20.28 10.18
C THR A 594 36.06 21.14 9.78
N VAL A 595 34.90 20.91 10.40
CA VAL A 595 33.70 21.73 10.24
C VAL A 595 33.62 22.68 11.44
N ARG A 596 33.68 23.99 11.16
CA ARG A 596 33.66 25.04 12.18
C ARG A 596 32.25 25.27 12.71
N SER A 597 32.18 26.00 13.82
CA SER A 597 30.91 26.38 14.43
C SER A 597 30.03 27.14 13.43
N GLY A 598 28.74 26.79 13.36
CA GLY A 598 27.78 27.38 12.42
C GLY A 598 27.97 27.02 10.94
N ALA A 599 28.98 26.20 10.61
CA ALA A 599 29.23 25.74 9.26
C ALA A 599 28.50 24.41 8.96
N ALA A 600 28.39 24.05 7.68
CA ALA A 600 27.71 22.85 7.24
C ALA A 600 28.55 22.06 6.24
N LEU A 601 28.64 20.74 6.44
CA LEU A 601 29.29 19.82 5.51
C LEU A 601 28.27 18.81 4.97
N VAL A 602 28.14 18.79 3.65
CA VAL A 602 27.33 17.81 2.89
C VAL A 602 28.28 17.00 2.02
N THR A 603 28.20 15.67 2.04
CA THR A 603 29.02 14.80 1.18
C THR A 603 28.20 13.71 0.50
N THR A 604 28.55 13.42 -0.76
CA THR A 604 28.09 12.29 -1.59
C THR A 604 29.27 11.70 -2.36
N GLY A 605 29.30 10.38 -2.58
CA GLY A 605 30.34 9.69 -3.35
C GLY A 605 31.79 9.98 -2.89
N THR A 606 32.00 10.38 -1.64
CA THR A 606 33.24 11.03 -1.20
C THR A 606 34.14 10.06 -0.43
N THR A 607 35.45 10.10 -0.66
CA THR A 607 36.45 9.38 0.13
C THR A 607 37.28 10.36 0.97
N ILE A 608 37.38 10.12 2.28
CA ILE A 608 38.17 10.91 3.22
C ILE A 608 39.19 10.00 3.90
N THR A 609 40.48 10.30 3.74
CA THR A 609 41.57 9.69 4.49
C THR A 609 42.11 10.71 5.49
N GLY A 610 41.67 10.59 6.74
CA GLY A 610 41.93 11.54 7.81
C GLY A 610 40.74 11.67 8.77
N PRO A 611 40.91 12.37 9.90
CA PRO A 611 39.82 12.60 10.84
C PRO A 611 38.79 13.60 10.27
N VAL A 612 37.50 13.35 10.53
CA VAL A 612 36.40 14.29 10.31
C VAL A 612 35.94 14.80 11.68
N ASN A 613 36.18 16.09 11.96
CA ASN A 613 35.79 16.72 13.22
C ASN A 613 34.82 17.87 12.96
N ALA A 614 33.61 17.76 13.51
CA ALA A 614 32.63 18.84 13.55
C ALA A 614 32.37 19.22 15.01
N SER A 615 32.50 20.51 15.31
CA SER A 615 32.27 21.05 16.65
C SER A 615 31.47 22.34 16.57
N GLY A 616 30.26 22.33 17.14
CA GLY A 616 29.32 23.44 17.07
C GLY A 616 28.76 23.69 15.68
N ALA A 617 28.86 22.73 14.76
CA ALA A 617 28.43 22.88 13.37
C ALA A 617 26.91 23.17 13.28
N ALA A 618 26.48 23.81 12.20
CA ALA A 618 25.06 23.91 11.88
C ALA A 618 24.54 22.53 11.40
N GLY A 619 25.27 21.89 10.49
CA GLY A 619 24.89 20.56 10.02
C GLY A 619 26.02 19.68 9.49
N VAL A 620 25.84 18.36 9.61
CA VAL A 620 26.75 17.35 9.08
C VAL A 620 25.93 16.25 8.41
N MET A 621 25.95 16.21 7.09
CA MET A 621 25.19 15.25 6.28
C MET A 621 26.13 14.50 5.36
N LEU A 622 26.45 13.26 5.71
CA LEU A 622 27.35 12.40 4.93
C LEU A 622 26.53 11.23 4.38
N ALA A 623 26.57 11.05 3.07
CA ALA A 623 25.96 9.91 2.40
C ALA A 623 26.93 9.28 1.41
N ASP A 624 26.86 7.96 1.20
CA ASP A 624 27.74 7.22 0.27
C ASP A 624 29.20 7.68 0.37
N THR A 625 29.71 7.68 1.61
CA THR A 625 30.99 8.31 1.94
C THR A 625 31.86 7.33 2.72
N LYS A 626 33.11 7.19 2.27
CA LYS A 626 34.11 6.36 2.92
C LYS A 626 35.05 7.22 3.76
N VAL A 627 35.17 6.93 5.04
CA VAL A 627 36.09 7.62 5.94
C VAL A 627 37.11 6.63 6.52
N THR A 628 38.40 6.88 6.30
CA THR A 628 39.48 6.20 7.01
C THR A 628 40.06 7.15 8.05
N GLY A 629 39.59 7.04 9.28
CA GLY A 629 39.86 7.96 10.37
C GLY A 629 38.66 8.11 11.32
N PRO A 630 38.82 8.79 12.47
CA PRO A 630 37.71 9.02 13.39
C PRO A 630 36.72 10.04 12.81
N VAL A 631 35.43 9.81 13.05
CA VAL A 631 34.34 10.75 12.78
C VAL A 631 33.79 11.24 14.11
N ARG A 632 33.90 12.54 14.37
CA ARG A 632 33.38 13.17 15.60
C ARG A 632 32.45 14.31 15.25
N VAL A 633 31.20 14.22 15.70
CA VAL A 633 30.17 15.24 15.51
C VAL A 633 29.66 15.67 16.88
N SER A 634 30.05 16.87 17.28
CA SER A 634 29.78 17.39 18.62
C SER A 634 29.08 18.75 18.59
N GLY A 635 28.04 18.92 19.42
CA GLY A 635 27.34 20.20 19.57
C GLY A 635 26.67 20.72 18.29
N THR A 636 26.39 19.87 17.30
CA THR A 636 25.67 20.25 16.08
C THR A 636 24.22 20.61 16.38
N THR A 637 23.68 21.61 15.68
CA THR A 637 22.43 22.29 16.05
C THR A 637 21.24 22.01 15.13
N ASP A 638 21.42 21.94 13.81
CA ASP A 638 20.27 21.81 12.90
C ASP A 638 20.07 20.38 12.40
N ALA A 639 21.10 19.79 11.77
CA ALA A 639 20.96 18.50 11.11
C ALA A 639 22.18 17.59 11.24
N ILE A 640 21.92 16.32 11.53
CA ILE A 640 22.88 15.23 11.42
C ILE A 640 22.25 14.10 10.62
N SER A 641 22.92 13.67 9.55
CA SER A 641 22.51 12.54 8.73
C SER A 641 23.73 11.76 8.25
N LEU A 642 23.87 10.53 8.70
CA LEU A 642 24.93 9.60 8.32
C LEU A 642 24.28 8.37 7.69
N ILE A 643 24.30 8.28 6.36
CA ILE A 643 23.58 7.25 5.60
C ILE A 643 24.56 6.52 4.69
N ASP A 644 24.56 5.18 4.73
CA ASP A 644 25.39 4.35 3.86
C ASP A 644 26.89 4.73 3.89
N LEU A 645 27.40 4.99 5.10
CA LEU A 645 28.82 5.29 5.30
C LEU A 645 29.63 4.03 5.49
N THR A 646 30.87 4.04 4.98
CA THR A 646 31.90 3.08 5.41
C THR A 646 32.98 3.80 6.21
N VAL A 647 33.01 3.59 7.52
CA VAL A 647 33.98 4.22 8.43
C VAL A 647 34.96 3.18 8.95
N THR A 648 36.25 3.40 8.73
CA THR A 648 37.34 2.68 9.39
C THR A 648 37.92 3.58 10.48
N GLY A 649 37.40 3.43 11.70
CA GLY A 649 37.69 4.30 12.84
C GLY A 649 36.48 4.44 13.78
N PRO A 650 36.65 5.14 14.92
CA PRO A 650 35.55 5.39 15.85
C PRO A 650 34.57 6.45 15.31
N VAL A 651 33.29 6.28 15.59
CA VAL A 651 32.23 7.26 15.33
C VAL A 651 31.64 7.75 16.66
N ASP A 652 31.68 9.06 16.89
CA ASP A 652 31.19 9.71 18.11
C ASP A 652 30.20 10.84 17.77
N LEU A 653 28.98 10.72 18.29
CA LEU A 653 27.98 11.79 18.27
C LEU A 653 27.68 12.25 19.70
N SER A 654 28.16 13.43 20.07
CA SER A 654 28.07 13.91 21.45
C SER A 654 27.48 15.31 21.60
N ALA A 655 26.64 15.48 22.62
CA ALA A 655 26.07 16.77 23.02
C ALA A 655 25.35 17.55 21.89
N ASN A 656 24.86 16.86 20.86
CA ASN A 656 24.15 17.52 19.76
C ASN A 656 22.75 18.00 20.21
N ARG A 657 22.27 19.07 19.59
CA ARG A 657 21.07 19.84 19.98
C ARG A 657 20.13 20.03 18.79
N THR A 658 19.81 18.95 18.09
CA THR A 658 18.94 18.96 16.91
C THR A 658 17.47 18.78 17.27
N ASP A 659 16.59 19.51 16.58
CA ASP A 659 15.13 19.38 16.72
C ASP A 659 14.64 18.06 16.11
N ASN A 660 15.22 17.66 14.97
CA ASN A 660 14.95 16.36 14.37
C ASN A 660 15.96 15.29 14.84
N GLN A 661 15.53 14.03 14.94
CA GLN A 661 16.41 12.91 15.31
C GLN A 661 17.61 12.78 14.34
N PRO A 662 18.86 12.70 14.84
CA PRO A 662 20.03 12.35 14.04
C PRO A 662 19.85 11.00 13.34
N LEU A 663 20.22 10.92 12.06
CA LEU A 663 20.12 9.68 11.29
C LEU A 663 21.46 8.94 11.27
N LEU A 664 21.44 7.64 11.60
CA LEU A 664 22.53 6.68 11.44
C LEU A 664 21.96 5.44 10.76
N VAL A 665 21.92 5.43 9.43
CA VAL A 665 21.12 4.48 8.63
C VAL A 665 22.04 3.67 7.73
N GLY A 666 22.01 2.33 7.85
CA GLY A 666 22.73 1.44 6.92
C GLY A 666 24.26 1.60 6.91
N ASN A 667 24.86 2.15 7.97
CA ASN A 667 26.30 2.39 7.99
C ASN A 667 27.10 1.13 8.31
N THR A 668 28.31 1.03 7.76
CA THR A 668 29.35 0.08 8.16
C THR A 668 30.44 0.80 8.96
N VAL A 669 30.52 0.52 10.26
CA VAL A 669 31.50 1.10 11.19
C VAL A 669 32.48 0.03 11.66
N ASN A 670 33.69 0.08 11.10
CA ASN A 670 34.83 -0.72 11.50
C ASN A 670 35.55 -0.06 12.68
N GLY A 671 34.88 0.01 13.83
CA GLY A 671 35.33 0.68 15.04
C GLY A 671 34.21 0.79 16.09
N PRO A 672 34.44 1.45 17.24
CA PRO A 672 33.39 1.72 18.21
C PRO A 672 32.41 2.78 17.71
N LEU A 673 31.14 2.65 18.11
CA LEU A 673 30.08 3.64 17.88
C LEU A 673 29.55 4.13 19.23
N ALA A 674 29.69 5.42 19.51
CA ALA A 674 29.24 6.01 20.77
C ALA A 674 28.38 7.25 20.53
N CYS A 675 27.26 7.34 21.26
CA CYS A 675 26.39 8.51 21.23
C CYS A 675 26.03 8.93 22.65
N ALA A 676 26.31 10.16 23.03
CA ALA A 676 26.13 10.60 24.42
C ALA A 676 25.61 12.04 24.52
N GLY A 677 24.57 12.23 25.34
CA GLY A 677 24.07 13.55 25.69
C GLY A 677 23.44 14.32 24.54
N ASN A 678 23.04 13.68 23.44
CA ASN A 678 22.25 14.32 22.37
C ASN A 678 20.82 14.58 22.88
N THR A 679 20.19 15.69 22.48
CA THR A 679 18.80 16.03 22.88
C THR A 679 17.82 14.96 22.45
N THR A 680 17.92 14.52 21.20
CA THR A 680 17.18 13.39 20.65
C THR A 680 18.14 12.23 20.41
N ALA A 681 17.73 11.03 20.77
CA ALA A 681 18.53 9.83 20.49
C ALA A 681 18.61 9.61 18.97
N PRO A 682 19.77 9.23 18.42
CA PRO A 682 19.87 8.90 17.01
C PRO A 682 18.98 7.70 16.62
N THR A 683 18.57 7.64 15.37
CA THR A 683 17.72 6.56 14.82
C THR A 683 18.30 6.00 13.53
N ASN A 684 18.00 4.74 13.26
CA ASN A 684 18.47 4.03 12.07
C ASN A 684 17.37 3.81 11.02
N LEU A 685 16.19 4.43 11.20
CA LEU A 685 15.05 4.24 10.30
C LEU A 685 14.67 2.77 10.06
N THR A 686 14.94 1.89 11.03
CA THR A 686 14.80 0.43 10.96
C THR A 686 15.66 -0.23 9.86
N ILE A 687 16.78 0.39 9.50
CA ILE A 687 17.80 -0.12 8.59
C ILE A 687 19.10 -0.19 9.39
N ASP A 688 19.51 -1.41 9.71
CA ASP A 688 20.54 -1.67 10.71
C ASP A 688 21.92 -1.14 10.29
N ASN A 689 22.69 -0.67 11.27
CA ASN A 689 24.11 -0.41 11.09
C ASN A 689 24.92 -1.68 11.40
N THR A 690 25.94 -1.93 10.60
CA THR A 690 26.95 -2.97 10.86
C THR A 690 28.10 -2.34 11.63
N VAL A 691 28.36 -2.80 12.86
CA VAL A 691 29.40 -2.24 13.73
C VAL A 691 30.26 -3.38 14.29
N THR A 692 31.57 -3.32 14.08
CA THR A 692 32.51 -4.36 14.56
C THR A 692 33.09 -4.08 15.95
N GLY A 693 33.00 -2.83 16.44
CA GLY A 693 33.40 -2.43 17.79
C GLY A 693 32.22 -2.31 18.77
N PRO A 694 32.47 -1.88 20.03
CA PRO A 694 31.42 -1.69 21.01
C PRO A 694 30.47 -0.55 20.62
N ARG A 695 29.18 -0.74 20.91
CA ARG A 695 28.13 0.28 20.83
C ARG A 695 27.86 0.84 22.22
N ALA A 696 27.77 2.16 22.38
CA ALA A 696 27.62 2.80 23.68
C ALA A 696 26.62 3.98 23.70
N GLY A 697 26.04 4.21 24.88
CA GLY A 697 25.12 5.31 25.14
C GLY A 697 23.83 5.22 24.33
N GLN A 698 23.40 6.33 23.73
CA GLN A 698 22.16 6.42 22.93
C GLN A 698 22.20 5.59 21.64
N CYS A 699 23.37 5.10 21.23
CA CYS A 699 23.54 4.26 20.05
C CYS A 699 23.74 2.77 20.36
N ALA A 700 23.53 2.35 21.62
CA ALA A 700 23.72 0.96 22.05
C ALA A 700 22.86 -0.05 21.25
N THR A 701 21.70 0.38 20.74
CA THR A 701 20.74 -0.46 20.01
C THR A 701 20.74 -0.25 18.48
N LEU A 702 21.60 0.61 17.94
CA LEU A 702 21.58 1.03 16.51
C LEU A 702 22.53 0.25 15.62
#